data_AF-A0A6J0L4Z0-F1
#
_entry.id   AF-A0A6J0L4Z0-F1
#
_cell.length_a   1.000
_cell.length_b   1.000
_cell.length_c   1.000
_cell.angle_alpha   90.00
_cell.angle_beta   90.00
_cell.angle_gamma   90.00
#
_symmetry.space_group_name_H-M   'P 1'
#
loop_
_entity.id
_entity.type
_entity.pdbx_description
1 polymer ?
#
loop_
_entity_poly.entity_id
_entity_poly.type
_entity_poly.pdbx_seq_one_letter_code
_entity_poly.pdbx_strand_id
1 'polypeptide(L)'
;MKLSDVGLDAVKTPRLVKVIAFAFISITTIFLFNHFSDSFSYPSLISSSNNNVSEALQTDTTAASPSPPPPRPRLKISPPPLPPTVVRTGIIDENGAMSDSFEIGVFDPDTIDEIKTTGNSSSSLSEDGDGSKVEFRIEKLSVCDKRKTDHIPCLDNEEEIKRLNSTDRGENYERHCPKESLACLIPPPDGYKKPIPWPQSRDKVWFNNVPHTRLVEDKGGQNWIRREKDKFVFPGGGTQFIHGADHYLDQISQMVPGITFGERTRVALDIGCGVASFGAFLMQRNTTTLSVAPKDVHENQIQFALERGVPAMVAVFATRRLLYPSQAFEMIHCSRCRINWTRDDGILLLEVNRMLRAGGYFVWAAQPVYKHEDNLQEQWKEMVDLTNRICWELIKKEGYIAVWRKPLNNSCYNSREAGAKPPLCRPDDDPDDVWYVDMKPCITRLPENGYGANVSTWPARLHDPPERLQSIRMDAYISRKEIMKAESRFWFETVESYVRVFRWNEFTLRNVLDMKAGFGGFAAALNDLGIDCWVMNVVPISGFNTLPVIYDRGLVGTMHDWCEPFDTYPRTYDLIHAAFLLSNEKKRCNITNIMVEMDRMLRPGGRVYIRDSLSLMDQLQQTATAIGWKAGVHDTGEGPHASVRILICDKGI
;
A
#
# COMPACT_ATOMS: atom_id res chain seq x y z
N MET A 1 32.88 80.48 20.36
CA MET A 1 33.64 81.32 19.39
C MET A 1 34.25 80.32 18.40
N LYS A 2 33.87 80.13 17.13
CA LYS A 2 33.17 80.89 16.08
C LYS A 2 32.38 79.89 15.16
N LEU A 3 31.31 80.37 14.51
CA LEU A 3 30.69 79.85 13.27
C LEU A 3 31.73 79.84 12.12
N SER A 4 31.66 79.19 10.96
CA SER A 4 30.62 78.77 9.96
C SER A 4 31.31 77.71 9.04
N ASP A 5 30.67 76.86 8.24
CA ASP A 5 29.94 77.19 7.01
C ASP A 5 29.23 75.96 6.43
N VAL A 6 28.08 76.20 5.81
CA VAL A 6 27.25 75.23 5.06
C VAL A 6 27.61 75.35 3.57
N GLY A 7 27.87 74.24 2.89
CA GLY A 7 28.12 74.27 1.44
C GLY A 7 28.32 72.92 0.76
N LEU A 8 27.20 72.32 0.34
CA LEU A 8 27.01 71.56 -0.90
C LEU A 8 28.16 70.67 -1.42
N ASP A 9 28.19 69.38 -1.03
CA ASP A 9 28.94 68.36 -1.80
C ASP A 9 28.39 66.92 -1.62
N ALA A 10 27.07 66.75 -1.73
CA ALA A 10 26.40 65.44 -1.64
C ALA A 10 26.16 64.77 -3.02
N VAL A 11 26.77 65.26 -4.09
CA VAL A 11 26.54 64.75 -5.46
C VAL A 11 27.84 64.17 -6.02
N LYS A 12 28.34 63.08 -5.43
CA LYS A 12 29.43 62.28 -6.02
C LYS A 12 29.63 60.91 -5.34
N THR A 13 28.57 60.24 -4.89
CA THR A 13 28.67 58.83 -4.48
C THR A 13 28.16 57.90 -5.59
N PRO A 14 28.96 56.90 -6.05
CA PRO A 14 28.59 55.96 -7.12
C PRO A 14 27.33 55.14 -6.82
N ARG A 15 26.88 55.11 -5.56
CA ARG A 15 25.70 54.38 -5.11
C ARG A 15 24.39 55.11 -5.45
N LEU A 16 24.35 56.44 -5.36
CA LEU A 16 23.14 57.20 -5.66
C LEU A 16 22.81 57.16 -7.15
N VAL A 17 23.84 57.25 -8.01
CA VAL A 17 23.70 57.13 -9.48
C VAL A 17 23.19 55.74 -9.87
N LYS A 18 23.67 54.67 -9.20
CA LYS A 18 23.18 53.30 -9.44
C LYS A 18 21.72 53.12 -9.03
N VAL A 19 21.31 53.67 -7.89
CA VAL A 19 19.92 53.58 -7.43
C VAL A 19 18.98 54.32 -8.37
N ILE A 20 19.37 55.51 -8.84
CA ILE A 20 18.58 56.27 -9.81
C ILE A 20 18.52 55.54 -11.17
N ALA A 21 19.63 54.94 -11.63
CA ALA A 21 19.64 54.16 -12.87
C ALA A 21 18.73 52.92 -12.79
N PHE A 22 18.73 52.19 -11.66
CA PHE A 22 17.83 51.06 -11.45
C PHE A 22 16.36 51.49 -11.38
N ALA A 23 16.07 52.61 -10.73
CA ALA A 23 14.71 53.15 -10.70
C ALA A 23 14.21 53.55 -12.09
N PHE A 24 15.06 54.20 -12.90
CA PHE A 24 14.70 54.56 -14.28
C PHE A 24 14.48 53.34 -15.17
N ILE A 25 15.32 52.31 -15.09
CA ILE A 25 15.16 51.06 -15.85
C ILE A 25 13.87 50.34 -15.45
N SER A 26 13.54 50.33 -14.15
CA SER A 26 12.33 49.67 -13.66
C SER A 26 11.05 50.40 -14.07
N ILE A 27 11.10 51.72 -14.23
CA ILE A 27 9.96 52.52 -14.71
C ILE A 27 9.80 52.36 -16.23
N THR A 28 10.88 52.31 -17.01
CA THR A 28 10.78 52.07 -18.47
C THR A 28 10.33 50.65 -18.80
N THR A 29 10.68 49.63 -18.03
CA THR A 29 10.17 48.27 -18.25
C THR A 29 8.68 48.15 -17.94
N ILE A 30 8.18 48.82 -16.89
CA ILE A 30 6.73 48.86 -16.60
C ILE A 30 5.98 49.62 -17.70
N PHE A 31 6.54 50.73 -18.21
CA PHE A 31 5.92 51.49 -19.29
C PHE A 31 5.90 50.72 -20.61
N LEU A 32 6.97 49.98 -20.95
CA LEU A 32 7.02 49.13 -22.14
C LEU A 32 6.09 47.92 -22.04
N PHE A 33 5.93 47.32 -20.85
CA PHE A 33 5.04 46.17 -20.68
C PHE A 33 3.56 46.56 -20.79
N ASN A 34 3.18 47.74 -20.29
CA ASN A 34 1.81 48.26 -20.42
C ASN A 34 1.49 48.76 -21.84
N HIS A 35 2.48 49.20 -22.62
CA HIS A 35 2.25 49.69 -23.99
C HIS A 35 2.24 48.60 -25.06
N PHE A 36 2.71 47.38 -24.74
CA PHE A 36 2.75 46.23 -25.65
C PHE A 36 1.69 45.15 -25.36
N SER A 37 0.81 45.35 -24.36
CA SER A 37 -0.26 44.38 -24.04
C SER A 37 -1.55 44.58 -24.85
N ASP A 38 -1.67 45.65 -25.65
CA ASP A 38 -2.91 46.00 -26.39
C ASP A 38 -2.84 45.74 -27.90
N SER A 39 -1.95 44.88 -28.39
CA SER A 39 -1.83 44.62 -29.82
C SER A 39 -1.43 43.20 -30.17
N PHE A 40 -2.28 42.22 -29.87
CA PHE A 40 -2.32 40.95 -30.61
C PHE A 40 -3.73 40.35 -30.61
N SER A 41 -4.56 40.80 -31.56
CA SER A 41 -5.76 40.09 -32.00
C SER A 41 -5.38 39.24 -33.22
N TYR A 42 -5.59 37.92 -33.15
CA TYR A 42 -5.49 37.04 -34.33
C TYR A 42 -6.87 36.54 -34.77
N PRO A 43 -7.07 36.32 -36.08
CA PRO A 43 -8.40 36.23 -36.70
C PRO A 43 -9.00 34.83 -36.63
N SER A 44 -10.31 34.79 -36.41
CA SER A 44 -11.20 33.66 -36.64
C SER A 44 -11.24 33.29 -38.13
N LEU A 45 -10.86 32.05 -38.45
CA LEU A 45 -11.01 31.47 -39.79
C LEU A 45 -12.05 30.34 -39.74
N ILE A 46 -13.19 30.65 -40.35
CA ILE A 46 -14.31 29.78 -40.66
C ILE A 46 -13.88 28.88 -41.84
N SER A 47 -14.11 27.57 -41.73
CA SER A 47 -14.17 26.69 -42.91
C SER A 47 -15.40 25.79 -42.82
N SER A 48 -16.31 26.05 -43.74
CA SER A 48 -17.49 25.29 -44.10
C SER A 48 -17.17 24.39 -45.30
N SER A 49 -17.54 23.11 -45.23
CA SER A 49 -17.87 22.28 -46.41
C SER A 49 -18.59 21.02 -45.93
N ASN A 50 -19.91 20.98 -46.04
CA ASN A 50 -20.67 20.37 -47.14
C ASN A 50 -21.02 18.90 -46.87
N ASN A 51 -22.20 18.72 -46.29
CA ASN A 51 -23.01 17.52 -46.46
C ASN A 51 -23.55 17.52 -47.89
N ASN A 52 -23.38 16.41 -48.61
CA ASN A 52 -24.35 16.00 -49.62
C ASN A 52 -24.40 14.48 -49.72
N VAL A 53 -25.64 14.00 -49.59
CA VAL A 53 -26.13 12.65 -49.80
C VAL A 53 -26.17 12.36 -51.31
N SER A 54 -25.86 11.14 -51.74
CA SER A 54 -26.40 10.54 -52.96
C SER A 54 -26.36 9.01 -52.88
N GLU A 55 -27.49 8.43 -53.27
CA GLU A 55 -27.87 7.02 -53.21
C GLU A 55 -27.21 6.11 -54.27
N ALA A 56 -27.18 4.83 -53.91
CA ALA A 56 -27.42 3.61 -54.70
C ALA A 56 -26.57 3.30 -55.96
N LEU A 57 -25.92 2.13 -55.93
CA LEU A 57 -26.28 1.04 -56.86
C LEU A 57 -25.86 -0.33 -56.33
N GLN A 58 -26.82 -1.26 -56.34
CA GLN A 58 -26.65 -2.70 -56.15
C GLN A 58 -25.88 -3.30 -57.32
N THR A 59 -24.96 -4.22 -57.03
CA THR A 59 -24.59 -5.29 -57.97
C THR A 59 -24.41 -6.59 -57.19
N ASP A 60 -25.28 -7.54 -57.50
CA ASP A 60 -25.22 -8.95 -57.15
C ASP A 60 -23.89 -9.57 -57.57
N THR A 61 -23.29 -10.37 -56.68
CA THR A 61 -22.47 -11.50 -57.10
C THR A 61 -22.64 -12.65 -56.12
N THR A 62 -23.45 -13.61 -56.53
CA THR A 62 -23.63 -14.93 -55.94
C THR A 62 -22.34 -15.76 -56.04
N ALA A 63 -21.82 -16.25 -54.91
CA ALA A 63 -20.96 -17.44 -54.88
C ALA A 63 -21.20 -18.21 -53.57
N ALA A 64 -21.51 -19.49 -53.73
CA ALA A 64 -22.07 -20.39 -52.73
C ALA A 64 -21.11 -20.80 -51.59
N SER A 65 -21.65 -20.96 -50.39
CA SER A 65 -20.98 -21.62 -49.26
C SER A 65 -21.09 -23.16 -49.40
N PRO A 66 -20.02 -23.95 -49.15
CA PRO A 66 -20.10 -25.40 -49.19
C PRO A 66 -20.75 -25.97 -47.93
N SER A 67 -21.63 -26.96 -48.12
CA SER A 67 -22.29 -27.77 -47.09
C SER A 67 -21.30 -28.68 -46.32
N PRO A 68 -21.57 -28.98 -45.04
CA PRO A 68 -20.71 -29.84 -44.23
C PRO A 68 -20.79 -31.34 -44.65
N PRO A 69 -19.72 -32.13 -44.47
CA PRO A 69 -19.68 -33.54 -44.86
C PRO A 69 -20.44 -34.46 -43.88
N PRO A 70 -20.91 -35.64 -44.33
CA PRO A 70 -21.68 -36.57 -43.51
C PRO A 70 -20.83 -37.30 -42.44
N PRO A 71 -21.45 -37.77 -41.34
CA PRO A 71 -20.74 -38.42 -40.24
C PRO A 71 -20.22 -39.82 -40.60
N ARG A 72 -19.00 -40.14 -40.16
CA ARG A 72 -18.37 -41.47 -40.33
C ARG A 72 -18.96 -42.53 -39.37
N PRO A 73 -18.92 -43.83 -39.72
CA PRO A 73 -19.46 -44.91 -38.90
C PRO A 73 -18.63 -45.16 -37.63
N ARG A 74 -19.30 -45.45 -36.50
CA ARG A 74 -18.68 -45.79 -35.22
C ARG A 74 -17.99 -47.17 -35.29
N LEU A 75 -16.69 -47.21 -35.00
CA LEU A 75 -15.96 -48.43 -34.65
C LEU A 75 -16.39 -48.90 -33.25
N LYS A 76 -16.81 -50.16 -33.12
CA LYS A 76 -17.05 -50.82 -31.82
C LYS A 76 -15.70 -51.16 -31.20
N ILE A 77 -15.35 -50.45 -30.12
CA ILE A 77 -14.23 -50.80 -29.24
C ILE A 77 -14.85 -51.32 -27.94
N SER A 78 -14.52 -52.57 -27.59
CA SER A 78 -14.89 -53.21 -26.32
C SER A 78 -14.18 -52.51 -25.15
N PRO A 79 -14.83 -52.31 -23.99
CA PRO A 79 -14.17 -51.71 -22.83
C PRO A 79 -13.16 -52.68 -22.18
N PRO A 80 -12.05 -52.17 -21.62
CA PRO A 80 -11.10 -52.97 -20.84
C PRO A 80 -11.71 -53.42 -19.49
N PRO A 81 -11.15 -54.46 -18.84
CA PRO A 81 -11.71 -55.01 -17.60
C PRO A 81 -11.61 -54.01 -16.43
N LEU A 82 -12.62 -54.04 -15.56
CA LEU A 82 -12.72 -53.20 -14.36
C LEU A 82 -11.56 -53.47 -13.38
N PRO A 83 -10.95 -52.43 -12.79
CA PRO A 83 -10.01 -52.58 -11.69
C PRO A 83 -10.71 -53.09 -10.42
N PRO A 84 -9.99 -53.72 -9.48
CA PRO A 84 -10.58 -54.24 -8.24
C PRO A 84 -11.20 -53.12 -7.40
N THR A 85 -12.30 -53.45 -6.75
CA THR A 85 -13.13 -52.56 -5.93
C THR A 85 -12.29 -51.91 -4.83
N VAL A 86 -12.12 -50.58 -4.91
CA VAL A 86 -11.53 -49.78 -3.84
C VAL A 86 -12.57 -49.67 -2.73
N VAL A 87 -12.31 -50.28 -1.57
CA VAL A 87 -13.13 -50.08 -0.37
C VAL A 87 -12.93 -48.65 0.10
N ARG A 88 -14.00 -47.84 0.02
CA ARG A 88 -13.99 -46.43 0.42
C ARG A 88 -14.34 -46.35 1.91
N THR A 89 -13.40 -45.88 2.74
CA THR A 89 -13.68 -45.43 4.10
C THR A 89 -14.19 -43.98 4.03
N GLY A 90 -15.51 -43.82 3.90
CA GLY A 90 -16.14 -42.50 3.81
C GLY A 90 -17.65 -42.56 3.99
N ILE A 91 -18.21 -41.51 4.58
CA ILE A 91 -19.62 -41.41 5.05
C ILE A 91 -20.61 -41.13 3.89
N ILE A 92 -20.12 -41.00 2.66
CA ILE A 92 -20.90 -40.53 1.52
C ILE A 92 -20.95 -41.61 0.43
N ASP A 93 -22.16 -41.94 -0.02
CA ASP A 93 -22.41 -42.94 -1.07
C ASP A 93 -22.11 -42.43 -2.49
N GLU A 94 -22.30 -43.31 -3.48
CA GLU A 94 -22.05 -43.02 -4.90
C GLU A 94 -22.94 -41.92 -5.49
N ASN A 95 -24.03 -41.55 -4.81
CA ASN A 95 -24.94 -40.50 -5.21
C ASN A 95 -24.69 -39.18 -4.46
N GLY A 96 -23.66 -39.13 -3.59
CA GLY A 96 -23.36 -37.96 -2.79
C GLY A 96 -24.27 -37.80 -1.57
N ALA A 97 -25.04 -38.83 -1.20
CA ALA A 97 -25.87 -38.84 0.00
C ALA A 97 -25.14 -39.47 1.19
N MET A 98 -25.51 -39.07 2.40
CA MET A 98 -24.96 -39.64 3.64
C MET A 98 -25.46 -41.08 3.80
N SER A 99 -24.53 -42.02 3.99
CA SER A 99 -24.82 -43.43 4.19
C SER A 99 -24.72 -43.81 5.66
N ASP A 100 -25.71 -44.56 6.15
CA ASP A 100 -25.75 -45.09 7.52
C ASP A 100 -24.87 -46.35 7.71
N SER A 101 -24.26 -46.86 6.63
CA SER A 101 -23.38 -48.03 6.66
C SER A 101 -21.96 -47.65 6.23
N PHE A 102 -21.08 -47.43 7.21
CA PHE A 102 -19.64 -47.26 7.01
C PHE A 102 -18.84 -48.18 7.94
N GLU A 103 -17.68 -48.66 7.47
CA GLU A 103 -16.75 -49.43 8.28
C GLU A 103 -15.68 -48.52 8.89
N ILE A 104 -15.51 -48.61 10.21
CA ILE A 104 -14.44 -47.93 10.94
C ILE A 104 -13.18 -48.79 10.83
N GLY A 105 -12.14 -48.27 10.19
CA GLY A 105 -10.85 -48.95 10.11
C GLY A 105 -10.25 -49.20 11.50
N VAL A 106 -9.58 -50.34 11.66
CA VAL A 106 -8.97 -50.76 12.94
C VAL A 106 -7.90 -49.77 13.36
N PHE A 107 -7.99 -49.31 14.61
CA PHE A 107 -7.06 -48.39 15.25
C PHE A 107 -5.74 -49.10 15.58
N ASP A 108 -4.61 -48.59 15.08
CA ASP A 108 -3.27 -49.07 15.40
C ASP A 108 -2.67 -48.21 16.53
N PRO A 109 -2.44 -48.76 17.75
CA PRO A 109 -1.90 -48.01 18.88
C PRO A 109 -0.44 -47.56 18.70
N ASP A 110 0.32 -48.19 17.80
CA ASP A 110 1.77 -47.99 17.69
C ASP A 110 2.15 -46.71 16.91
N THR A 111 1.18 -46.06 16.24
CA THR A 111 1.43 -44.82 15.48
C THR A 111 1.64 -43.59 16.37
N ILE A 112 1.37 -43.69 17.67
CA ILE A 112 1.52 -42.58 18.64
C ILE A 112 2.98 -42.43 19.10
N ASP A 113 3.76 -43.50 19.11
CA ASP A 113 5.13 -43.46 19.63
C ASP A 113 6.16 -42.96 18.61
N GLU A 114 5.87 -42.98 17.30
CA GLU A 114 6.73 -42.34 16.28
C GLU A 114 6.63 -40.81 16.25
N ILE A 115 5.58 -40.21 16.81
CA ILE A 115 5.41 -38.74 16.87
C ILE A 115 6.16 -38.13 18.06
N LYS A 116 6.53 -38.92 19.08
CA LYS A 116 7.21 -38.43 20.29
C LYS A 116 8.72 -38.21 20.11
N THR A 117 9.35 -38.76 19.07
CA THR A 117 10.82 -38.82 18.96
C THR A 117 11.47 -37.73 18.10
N THR A 118 10.72 -36.79 17.52
CA THR A 118 11.27 -35.74 16.62
C THR A 118 11.30 -34.31 17.18
N GLY A 119 11.13 -34.14 18.50
CA GLY A 119 11.15 -32.83 19.16
C GLY A 119 12.24 -32.68 20.23
N ASN A 120 13.51 -32.83 19.90
CA ASN A 120 14.58 -32.60 20.87
C ASN A 120 15.00 -31.13 20.86
N SER A 121 14.42 -30.35 21.78
CA SER A 121 15.02 -29.10 22.27
C SER A 121 14.97 -29.11 23.80
N SER A 122 16.13 -28.85 24.39
CA SER A 122 16.50 -29.12 25.77
C SER A 122 15.60 -28.42 26.80
N SER A 123 14.86 -29.21 27.57
CA SER A 123 14.57 -28.89 28.97
C SER A 123 14.45 -30.19 29.75
N SER A 124 15.17 -30.27 30.87
CA SER A 124 15.17 -31.42 31.77
C SER A 124 13.81 -31.58 32.43
N LEU A 125 13.10 -32.66 32.12
CA LEU A 125 11.88 -33.07 32.81
C LEU A 125 12.18 -34.36 33.57
N SER A 126 12.03 -34.30 34.90
CA SER A 126 11.84 -35.45 35.76
C SER A 126 10.37 -35.89 35.63
N GLU A 127 10.15 -37.12 35.17
CA GLU A 127 8.84 -37.76 35.17
C GLU A 127 8.45 -38.14 36.61
N ASP A 128 7.27 -37.69 37.05
CA ASP A 128 6.40 -38.51 37.89
C ASP A 128 4.94 -38.09 37.65
N GLY A 129 4.07 -39.08 37.50
CA GLY A 129 2.73 -38.94 36.94
C GLY A 129 1.68 -38.36 37.89
N ASP A 130 0.79 -37.56 37.32
CA ASP A 130 -0.67 -37.53 37.52
C ASP A 130 -1.26 -36.56 36.48
N GLY A 131 -2.53 -36.73 36.11
CA GLY A 131 -3.25 -35.98 35.07
C GLY A 131 -3.41 -34.48 35.35
N SER A 132 -2.31 -33.75 35.39
CA SER A 132 -2.26 -32.30 35.50
C SER A 132 -2.20 -31.68 34.10
N LYS A 133 -3.13 -30.76 33.82
CA LYS A 133 -2.96 -29.78 32.74
C LYS A 133 -1.55 -29.20 32.88
N VAL A 134 -0.68 -29.42 31.90
CA VAL A 134 0.63 -28.76 31.85
C VAL A 134 0.34 -27.25 31.85
N GLU A 135 0.57 -26.61 32.99
CA GLU A 135 0.33 -25.18 33.18
C GLU A 135 1.45 -24.45 32.43
N PHE A 136 1.21 -24.16 31.15
CA PHE A 136 2.05 -23.25 30.39
C PHE A 136 1.97 -21.88 31.10
N ARG A 137 3.04 -21.43 31.76
CA ARG A 137 3.10 -20.10 32.37
C ARG A 137 4.04 -19.23 31.55
N ILE A 138 3.48 -18.23 30.89
CA ILE A 138 4.26 -17.18 30.21
C ILE A 138 4.48 -16.07 31.24
N GLU A 139 5.75 -15.78 31.53
CA GLU A 139 6.10 -14.68 32.43
C GLU A 139 5.68 -13.33 31.85
N LYS A 140 5.32 -12.40 32.73
CA LYS A 140 4.92 -11.05 32.33
C LYS A 140 6.08 -10.33 31.66
N LEU A 141 5.85 -9.77 30.48
CA LEU A 141 6.88 -9.04 29.75
C LEU A 141 7.18 -7.69 30.43
N SER A 142 8.45 -7.32 30.43
CA SER A 142 8.90 -6.01 30.92
C SER A 142 8.60 -4.91 29.91
N VAL A 143 8.54 -3.66 30.38
CA VAL A 143 8.42 -2.49 29.52
C VAL A 143 9.82 -2.07 29.06
N CYS A 144 9.97 -1.74 27.78
CA CYS A 144 11.23 -1.28 27.22
C CYS A 144 11.66 0.09 27.79
N ASP A 145 12.95 0.40 27.63
CA ASP A 145 13.50 1.75 27.86
C ASP A 145 12.71 2.80 27.06
N LYS A 146 12.43 3.97 27.67
CA LYS A 146 11.70 5.08 27.05
C LYS A 146 12.32 5.55 25.73
N ARG A 147 13.63 5.37 25.52
CA ARG A 147 14.29 5.67 24.25
C ARG A 147 13.76 4.85 23.07
N LYS A 148 13.13 3.70 23.34
CA LYS A 148 12.50 2.85 22.31
C LYS A 148 11.08 3.28 21.94
N THR A 149 10.56 4.40 22.45
CA THR A 149 9.17 4.84 22.21
C THR A 149 8.76 4.82 20.73
N ASP A 150 9.67 5.20 19.82
CA ASP A 150 9.42 5.22 18.37
C ASP A 150 10.26 4.17 17.60
N HIS A 151 10.66 3.10 18.29
CA HIS A 151 11.49 2.05 17.74
C HIS A 151 10.73 1.20 16.70
N ILE A 152 11.30 1.08 15.51
CA ILE A 152 10.87 0.20 14.43
C ILE A 152 11.98 -0.83 14.23
N PRO A 153 11.82 -2.07 14.71
CA PRO A 153 12.93 -3.01 14.85
C PRO A 153 13.77 -3.23 13.57
N CYS A 154 13.12 -3.36 12.41
CA CYS A 154 13.83 -3.58 11.15
C CYS A 154 14.49 -2.33 10.57
N LEU A 155 14.09 -1.12 10.98
CA LEU A 155 14.66 0.12 10.46
C LEU A 155 15.69 0.74 11.41
N ASP A 156 15.66 0.32 12.67
CA ASP A 156 16.53 0.82 13.75
C ASP A 156 17.58 -0.23 14.17
N ASN A 157 17.85 -1.22 13.32
CA ASN A 157 18.86 -2.23 13.56
C ASN A 157 20.26 -1.68 13.24
N GLU A 158 20.78 -0.83 14.15
CA GLU A 158 22.07 -0.17 13.97
C GLU A 158 23.23 -1.15 13.75
N GLU A 159 23.17 -2.35 14.33
CA GLU A 159 24.23 -3.34 14.20
C GLU A 159 24.34 -3.86 12.77
N GLU A 160 23.22 -4.22 12.15
CA GLU A 160 23.20 -4.66 10.75
C GLU A 160 23.50 -3.49 9.79
N ILE A 161 22.97 -2.30 10.06
CA ILE A 161 23.25 -1.10 9.25
C ILE A 161 24.74 -0.77 9.23
N LYS A 162 25.45 -0.89 10.37
CA LYS A 162 26.90 -0.67 10.45
C LYS A 162 27.72 -1.72 9.71
N ARG A 163 27.15 -2.91 9.45
CA ARG A 163 27.79 -4.01 8.70
C ARG A 163 27.62 -3.89 7.19
N LEU A 164 26.80 -2.95 6.71
CA LEU A 164 26.59 -2.76 5.28
C LEU A 164 27.88 -2.34 4.57
N ASN A 165 28.13 -2.93 3.41
CA ASN A 165 29.31 -2.64 2.60
C ASN A 165 29.23 -1.24 1.93
N SER A 166 28.03 -0.75 1.65
CA SER A 166 27.77 0.58 1.11
C SER A 166 26.39 1.07 1.56
N THR A 167 26.21 2.40 1.54
CA THR A 167 24.95 3.10 1.80
C THR A 167 24.60 4.08 0.68
N ASP A 168 25.34 4.03 -0.44
CA ASP A 168 25.29 5.04 -1.50
C ASP A 168 23.94 5.07 -2.23
N ARG A 169 23.21 3.95 -2.24
CA ARG A 169 21.89 3.83 -2.87
C ARG A 169 20.74 3.97 -1.87
N GLY A 170 21.04 4.12 -0.58
CA GLY A 170 20.07 4.24 0.50
C GLY A 170 19.75 2.92 1.20
N GLU A 171 20.62 1.92 1.09
CA GLU A 171 20.51 0.61 1.72
C GLU A 171 20.27 0.71 3.22
N ASN A 172 20.86 1.71 3.89
CA ASN A 172 20.70 1.96 5.32
C ASN A 172 19.26 2.36 5.73
N TYR A 173 18.41 2.74 4.78
CA TYR A 173 16.99 3.05 5.02
C TYR A 173 16.06 1.86 4.68
N GLU A 174 16.62 0.77 4.16
CA GLU A 174 15.85 -0.47 3.95
C GLU A 174 15.64 -1.22 5.27
N ARG A 175 14.77 -2.24 5.21
CA ARG A 175 14.56 -3.15 6.33
C ARG A 175 15.76 -4.09 6.51
N HIS A 176 16.25 -4.13 7.74
CA HIS A 176 17.30 -5.00 8.28
C HIS A 176 16.81 -5.61 9.58
N CYS A 177 15.96 -6.63 9.51
CA CYS A 177 15.28 -7.16 10.69
C CYS A 177 16.22 -7.90 11.64
N PRO A 178 16.06 -7.73 12.97
CA PRO A 178 16.84 -8.49 13.95
C PRO A 178 16.42 -9.96 13.94
N LYS A 179 17.37 -10.86 14.22
CA LYS A 179 17.11 -12.31 14.33
C LYS A 179 16.25 -12.66 15.54
N GLU A 180 16.41 -11.91 16.62
CA GLU A 180 15.65 -12.08 17.86
C GLU A 180 14.58 -10.99 17.95
N SER A 181 13.40 -11.40 18.40
CA SER A 181 12.29 -10.48 18.66
C SER A 181 12.56 -9.61 19.89
N LEU A 182 11.90 -8.47 19.95
CA LEU A 182 11.96 -7.59 21.10
C LEU A 182 11.40 -8.30 22.35
N ALA A 183 12.20 -8.46 23.40
CA ALA A 183 11.80 -9.11 24.66
C ALA A 183 11.07 -8.19 25.67
N CYS A 184 10.56 -7.04 25.20
CA CYS A 184 9.90 -6.04 26.04
C CYS A 184 8.80 -5.32 25.26
N LEU A 185 7.88 -4.67 25.98
CA LEU A 185 6.75 -3.91 25.43
C LEU A 185 7.14 -2.44 25.23
N ILE A 186 6.86 -1.88 24.04
CA ILE A 186 7.19 -0.48 23.73
C ILE A 186 6.26 0.47 24.50
N PRO A 187 6.79 1.35 25.38
CA PRO A 187 5.95 2.27 26.13
C PRO A 187 5.33 3.36 25.22
N PRO A 188 4.14 3.88 25.56
CA PRO A 188 3.65 5.12 24.97
C PRO A 188 4.45 6.33 25.46
N PRO A 189 4.45 7.45 24.69
CA PRO A 189 5.05 8.69 25.16
C PRO A 189 4.34 9.25 26.39
N ASP A 190 5.06 10.03 27.20
CA ASP A 190 4.52 10.62 28.43
C ASP A 190 3.33 11.55 28.10
N GLY A 191 2.21 11.31 28.76
CA GLY A 191 0.98 12.09 28.56
C GLY A 191 0.26 11.80 27.23
N TYR A 192 0.46 10.60 26.65
CA TYR A 192 -0.31 10.10 25.50
C TYR A 192 -1.82 10.31 25.71
N LYS A 193 -2.50 10.70 24.63
CA LYS A 193 -3.94 10.95 24.61
C LYS A 193 -4.60 10.07 23.55
N LYS A 194 -5.86 9.71 23.77
CA LYS A 194 -6.68 9.09 22.72
C LYS A 194 -6.66 9.98 21.45
N PRO A 195 -6.43 9.43 20.25
CA PRO A 195 -6.36 10.20 19.02
C PRO A 195 -7.60 11.06 18.78
N ILE A 196 -7.40 12.19 18.12
CA ILE A 196 -8.51 13.06 17.71
C ILE A 196 -9.34 12.30 16.65
N PRO A 197 -10.69 12.27 16.74
CA PRO A 197 -11.50 11.58 15.74
C PRO A 197 -11.37 12.19 14.34
N TRP A 198 -11.45 11.34 13.31
CA TRP A 198 -11.58 11.78 11.92
C TRP A 198 -12.94 12.49 11.72
N PRO A 199 -13.05 13.53 10.86
CA PRO A 199 -12.02 14.12 9.99
C PRO A 199 -11.15 15.18 10.68
N GLN A 200 -11.35 15.46 11.96
CA GLN A 200 -10.61 16.52 12.65
C GLN A 200 -9.11 16.18 12.79
N SER A 201 -8.78 14.89 12.93
CA SER A 201 -7.39 14.41 12.94
C SER A 201 -6.62 14.74 11.66
N ARG A 202 -7.31 14.92 10.53
CA ARG A 202 -6.71 15.39 9.27
C ARG A 202 -5.90 16.67 9.47
N ASP A 203 -6.44 17.61 10.24
CA ASP A 203 -5.90 18.98 10.34
C ASP A 203 -5.17 19.23 11.66
N LYS A 204 -5.36 18.38 12.68
CA LYS A 204 -4.72 18.56 13.99
C LYS A 204 -4.56 17.24 14.73
N VAL A 205 -3.44 17.09 15.44
CA VAL A 205 -3.16 15.94 16.32
C VAL A 205 -2.59 16.41 17.64
N TRP A 206 -2.60 15.55 18.66
CA TRP A 206 -2.01 15.87 19.97
C TRP A 206 -0.49 15.94 19.91
N PHE A 207 0.09 16.97 20.54
CA PHE A 207 1.55 17.09 20.67
C PHE A 207 2.16 15.88 21.38
N ASN A 208 1.56 15.46 22.50
CA ASN A 208 2.08 14.37 23.33
C ASN A 208 2.11 13.01 22.62
N ASN A 209 1.33 12.82 21.55
CA ASN A 209 1.29 11.55 20.83
C ASN A 209 2.50 11.37 19.90
N VAL A 210 3.11 12.47 19.47
CA VAL A 210 4.32 12.51 18.64
C VAL A 210 5.20 13.67 19.15
N PRO A 211 5.85 13.56 20.32
CA PRO A 211 6.44 14.69 21.06
C PRO A 211 7.78 15.19 20.47
N HIS A 212 7.81 15.44 19.15
CA HIS A 212 8.99 15.82 18.37
C HIS A 212 8.77 17.18 17.70
N THR A 213 9.62 18.17 18.01
CA THR A 213 9.51 19.54 17.46
C THR A 213 10.39 19.79 16.23
N ARG A 214 11.35 18.91 15.94
CA ARG A 214 12.33 19.09 14.85
C ARG A 214 11.68 19.40 13.50
N LEU A 215 10.59 18.72 13.15
CA LEU A 215 9.88 18.98 11.90
C LEU A 215 9.21 20.37 11.86
N VAL A 216 8.72 20.85 13.01
CA VAL A 216 8.18 22.21 13.13
C VAL A 216 9.29 23.26 12.98
N GLU A 217 10.46 22.99 13.57
CA GLU A 217 11.63 23.87 13.46
C GLU A 217 12.14 23.95 12.01
N ASP A 218 12.23 22.80 11.33
CA ASP A 218 12.74 22.70 9.95
C ASP A 218 11.74 23.19 8.89
N LYS A 219 10.44 22.94 9.09
CA LYS A 219 9.40 23.09 8.05
C LYS A 219 8.23 23.99 8.44
N GLY A 220 8.20 24.55 9.65
CA GLY A 220 7.11 25.40 10.13
C GLY A 220 6.85 26.64 9.28
N GLY A 221 7.93 27.25 8.73
CA GLY A 221 7.82 28.39 7.83
C GLY A 221 7.22 28.09 6.45
N GLN A 222 6.99 26.81 6.11
CA GLN A 222 6.46 26.38 4.82
C GLN A 222 4.98 25.97 4.88
N ASN A 223 4.30 26.27 6.01
CA ASN A 223 2.93 25.84 6.27
C ASN A 223 2.73 24.31 6.16
N TRP A 224 3.75 23.51 6.52
CA TRP A 224 3.61 22.05 6.61
C TRP A 224 2.89 21.64 7.90
N ILE A 225 3.41 22.17 9.01
CA ILE A 225 3.02 21.83 10.37
C ILE A 225 3.33 23.03 11.26
N ARG A 226 2.45 23.34 12.20
CA ARG A 226 2.71 24.33 13.26
C ARG A 226 2.26 23.78 14.60
N ARG A 227 2.89 24.24 15.67
CA ARG A 227 2.47 23.89 17.02
C ARG A 227 1.55 24.97 17.58
N GLU A 228 0.37 24.57 18.04
CA GLU A 228 -0.58 25.40 18.75
C GLU A 228 -0.86 24.78 20.12
N LYS A 229 -0.21 25.32 21.17
CA LYS A 229 -0.30 24.81 22.55
C LYS A 229 0.05 23.31 22.63
N ASP A 230 -0.95 22.48 22.89
CA ASP A 230 -0.86 21.02 23.06
C ASP A 230 -1.23 20.23 21.79
N LYS A 231 -1.30 20.91 20.64
CA LYS A 231 -1.61 20.30 19.34
C LYS A 231 -0.61 20.68 18.27
N PHE A 232 -0.39 19.77 17.34
CA PHE A 232 0.11 20.13 16.01
C PHE A 232 -1.06 20.40 15.08
N VAL A 233 -0.90 21.38 14.20
CA VAL A 233 -1.87 21.78 13.19
C VAL A 233 -1.23 21.68 11.82
N PHE A 234 -1.94 21.05 10.88
CA PHE A 234 -1.53 20.81 9.51
C PHE A 234 -2.43 21.65 8.60
N PRO A 235 -1.99 22.84 8.16
CA PRO A 235 -2.82 23.74 7.38
C PRO A 235 -3.01 23.27 5.92
N GLY A 236 -2.57 22.05 5.57
CA GLY A 236 -2.67 21.48 4.23
C GLY A 236 -1.71 22.11 3.22
N GLY A 237 -0.84 23.02 3.65
CA GLY A 237 0.15 23.69 2.83
C GLY A 237 1.43 22.87 2.62
N GLY A 238 2.36 23.46 1.90
CA GLY A 238 3.67 22.89 1.67
C GLY A 238 4.44 23.64 0.60
N THR A 239 5.69 23.25 0.36
CA THR A 239 6.56 23.97 -0.58
C THR A 239 6.01 23.96 -2.01
N GLN A 240 5.30 22.89 -2.38
CA GLN A 240 4.58 22.76 -3.66
C GLN A 240 3.06 22.87 -3.50
N PHE A 241 2.56 23.05 -2.27
CA PHE A 241 1.14 23.24 -1.99
C PHE A 241 0.95 24.68 -1.50
N ILE A 242 1.38 25.65 -2.32
CA ILE A 242 1.43 27.08 -1.95
C ILE A 242 0.02 27.58 -1.59
N HIS A 243 -0.99 27.13 -2.32
CA HIS A 243 -2.39 27.42 -2.07
C HIS A 243 -3.11 26.29 -1.32
N GLY A 244 -2.38 25.31 -0.78
CA GLY A 244 -2.94 24.12 -0.13
C GLY A 244 -3.08 22.93 -1.06
N ALA A 245 -3.09 21.72 -0.47
CA ALA A 245 -3.15 20.45 -1.19
C ALA A 245 -4.48 20.27 -1.94
N ASP A 246 -5.56 20.91 -1.49
CA ASP A 246 -6.87 20.83 -2.13
C ASP A 246 -6.88 21.53 -3.50
N HIS A 247 -6.41 22.78 -3.55
CA HIS A 247 -6.25 23.53 -4.79
C HIS A 247 -5.27 22.86 -5.76
N TYR A 248 -4.23 22.21 -5.24
CA TYR A 248 -3.29 21.43 -6.05
C TYR A 248 -3.98 20.23 -6.73
N LEU A 249 -4.86 19.54 -6.02
CA LEU A 249 -5.64 18.44 -6.59
C LEU A 249 -6.65 18.91 -7.64
N ASP A 250 -7.26 20.09 -7.44
CA ASP A 250 -8.13 20.72 -8.43
C ASP A 250 -7.36 21.07 -9.72
N GLN A 251 -6.14 21.61 -9.58
CA GLN A 251 -5.27 21.88 -10.72
C GLN A 251 -4.96 20.60 -11.49
N ILE A 252 -4.63 19.49 -10.82
CA ILE A 252 -4.38 18.19 -11.48
C ILE A 252 -5.61 17.72 -12.26
N SER A 253 -6.81 17.83 -11.67
CA SER A 253 -8.05 17.46 -12.33
C SER A 253 -8.35 18.33 -13.56
N GLN A 254 -8.02 19.61 -13.52
CA GLN A 254 -8.15 20.51 -14.67
C GLN A 254 -7.11 20.21 -15.76
N MET A 255 -5.86 19.94 -15.36
CA MET A 255 -4.76 19.61 -16.27
C MET A 255 -5.04 18.33 -17.07
N VAL A 256 -5.56 17.30 -16.40
CA VAL A 256 -5.84 15.99 -17.00
C VAL A 256 -7.20 15.47 -16.51
N PRO A 257 -8.30 15.86 -17.17
CA PRO A 257 -9.67 15.44 -16.78
C PRO A 257 -9.87 13.92 -16.75
N GLY A 258 -9.08 13.17 -17.53
CA GLY A 258 -9.14 11.72 -17.60
C GLY A 258 -8.67 10.97 -16.35
N ILE A 259 -8.11 11.66 -15.34
CA ILE A 259 -7.71 11.07 -14.06
C ILE A 259 -8.92 10.60 -13.25
N THR A 260 -10.03 11.34 -13.26
CA THR A 260 -11.29 11.05 -12.53
C THR A 260 -11.11 10.37 -11.16
N PHE A 261 -10.71 11.17 -10.16
CA PHE A 261 -10.56 10.72 -8.77
C PHE A 261 -11.85 10.09 -8.22
N GLY A 262 -11.71 9.00 -7.48
CA GLY A 262 -12.82 8.28 -6.86
C GLY A 262 -13.60 7.35 -7.78
N GLU A 263 -13.29 7.34 -9.08
CA GLU A 263 -13.94 6.49 -10.07
C GLU A 263 -12.91 5.61 -10.81
N ARG A 264 -12.08 6.21 -11.67
CA ARG A 264 -11.00 5.51 -12.39
C ARG A 264 -9.73 5.48 -11.54
N THR A 265 -9.37 6.60 -10.91
CA THR A 265 -8.24 6.64 -9.97
C THR A 265 -8.73 6.34 -8.57
N ARG A 266 -8.78 5.05 -8.22
CA ARG A 266 -9.23 4.58 -6.90
C ARG A 266 -8.07 4.43 -5.92
N VAL A 267 -6.91 3.96 -6.38
CA VAL A 267 -5.73 3.70 -5.56
C VAL A 267 -4.53 4.49 -6.08
N ALA A 268 -3.94 5.29 -5.18
CA ALA A 268 -2.77 6.12 -5.48
C ALA A 268 -1.61 5.82 -4.53
N LEU A 269 -0.38 5.99 -5.01
CA LEU A 269 0.84 5.97 -4.20
C LEU A 269 1.41 7.39 -4.10
N ASP A 270 1.65 7.89 -2.90
CA ASP A 270 2.28 9.20 -2.65
C ASP A 270 3.70 9.00 -2.10
N ILE A 271 4.71 9.23 -2.96
CA ILE A 271 6.12 8.97 -2.67
C ILE A 271 6.77 10.23 -2.12
N GLY A 272 7.48 10.09 -0.99
CA GLY A 272 8.08 11.23 -0.29
C GLY A 272 6.99 12.15 0.26
N CYS A 273 5.93 11.56 0.81
CA CYS A 273 4.68 12.21 1.17
C CYS A 273 4.79 13.31 2.25
N GLY A 274 5.92 13.42 2.94
CA GLY A 274 6.06 14.33 4.08
C GLY A 274 5.08 13.96 5.19
N VAL A 275 4.27 14.91 5.62
CA VAL A 275 3.18 14.65 6.58
C VAL A 275 1.92 14.04 5.94
N ALA A 276 1.96 13.67 4.66
CA ALA A 276 0.87 13.09 3.87
C ALA A 276 -0.33 14.02 3.62
N SER A 277 -0.09 15.33 3.45
CA SER A 277 -1.17 16.28 3.11
C SER A 277 -1.84 15.95 1.77
N PHE A 278 -1.07 15.53 0.77
CA PHE A 278 -1.65 15.12 -0.51
C PHE A 278 -2.64 13.96 -0.34
N GLY A 279 -2.21 12.86 0.28
CA GLY A 279 -3.07 11.71 0.57
C GLY A 279 -4.30 12.08 1.42
N ALA A 280 -4.11 12.90 2.46
CA ALA A 280 -5.19 13.34 3.35
C ALA A 280 -6.33 14.09 2.64
N PHE A 281 -6.00 14.92 1.64
CA PHE A 281 -6.98 15.66 0.85
C PHE A 281 -7.53 14.85 -0.32
N LEU A 282 -6.73 13.93 -0.87
CA LEU A 282 -7.17 13.05 -1.96
C LEU A 282 -8.23 12.02 -1.48
N MET A 283 -8.17 11.59 -0.22
CA MET A 283 -9.22 10.74 0.38
C MET A 283 -10.62 11.37 0.36
N GLN A 284 -10.73 12.71 0.41
CA GLN A 284 -12.02 13.40 0.31
C GLN A 284 -12.64 13.29 -1.09
N ARG A 285 -11.82 12.97 -2.10
CA ARG A 285 -12.23 12.69 -3.48
C ARG A 285 -12.42 11.19 -3.72
N ASN A 286 -12.65 10.42 -2.65
CA ASN A 286 -12.87 8.97 -2.66
C ASN A 286 -11.74 8.15 -3.30
N THR A 287 -10.50 8.65 -3.25
CA THR A 287 -9.30 7.94 -3.69
C THR A 287 -8.46 7.54 -2.49
N THR A 288 -8.25 6.24 -2.31
CA THR A 288 -7.39 5.71 -1.25
C THR A 288 -5.93 5.92 -1.64
N THR A 289 -5.18 6.64 -0.81
CA THR A 289 -3.77 6.96 -1.09
C THR A 289 -2.89 6.30 -0.06
N LEU A 290 -1.95 5.47 -0.50
CA LEU A 290 -0.90 4.94 0.35
C LEU A 290 0.29 5.89 0.32
N SER A 291 0.63 6.46 1.47
CA SER A 291 1.69 7.47 1.60
C SER A 291 2.98 6.82 2.09
N VAL A 292 4.09 6.99 1.38
CA VAL A 292 5.36 6.37 1.73
C VAL A 292 6.50 7.38 1.81
N ALA A 293 7.39 7.16 2.76
CA ALA A 293 8.63 7.91 2.93
C ALA A 293 9.63 7.06 3.74
N PRO A 294 10.94 7.27 3.55
CA PRO A 294 11.94 6.66 4.41
C PRO A 294 11.87 7.21 5.83
N LYS A 295 12.42 6.46 6.80
CA LYS A 295 12.76 7.00 8.12
C LYS A 295 14.08 7.75 8.01
N ASP A 296 14.03 8.99 7.53
CA ASP A 296 15.20 9.84 7.30
C ASP A 296 15.49 10.80 8.47
N VAL A 297 16.40 11.75 8.26
CA VAL A 297 16.81 12.78 9.22
C VAL A 297 15.67 13.68 9.73
N HIS A 298 14.55 13.73 9.02
CA HIS A 298 13.35 14.47 9.40
C HIS A 298 12.30 13.58 10.08
N GLU A 299 12.77 12.52 10.76
CA GLU A 299 12.06 11.55 11.63
C GLU A 299 10.58 11.89 11.96
N ASN A 300 9.72 10.87 11.97
CA ASN A 300 8.30 10.92 12.37
C ASN A 300 7.31 11.49 11.33
N GLN A 301 7.73 11.77 10.09
CA GLN A 301 6.84 12.16 8.99
C GLN A 301 5.66 11.17 8.79
N ILE A 302 5.98 9.89 8.64
CA ILE A 302 4.98 8.81 8.52
C ILE A 302 4.18 8.65 9.82
N GLN A 303 4.81 8.83 10.98
CA GLN A 303 4.09 8.78 12.26
C GLN A 303 3.01 9.86 12.34
N PHE A 304 3.28 11.09 11.88
CA PHE A 304 2.27 12.14 11.77
C PHE A 304 1.16 11.76 10.79
N ALA A 305 1.48 11.19 9.63
CA ALA A 305 0.46 10.72 8.68
C ALA A 305 -0.49 9.69 9.33
N LEU A 306 0.08 8.71 10.05
CA LEU A 306 -0.66 7.67 10.75
C LEU A 306 -1.49 8.23 11.92
N GLU A 307 -0.97 9.21 12.67
CA GLU A 307 -1.70 9.90 13.75
C GLU A 307 -2.85 10.76 13.22
N ARG A 308 -2.72 11.31 12.00
CA ARG A 308 -3.78 12.04 11.31
C ARG A 308 -4.87 11.11 10.75
N GLY A 309 -4.65 9.79 10.74
CA GLY A 309 -5.59 8.82 10.19
C GLY A 309 -5.48 8.62 8.68
N VAL A 310 -4.30 8.86 8.11
CA VAL A 310 -3.99 8.69 6.67
C VAL A 310 -3.23 7.38 6.45
N PRO A 311 -3.57 6.58 5.42
CA PRO A 311 -2.82 5.36 5.10
C PRO A 311 -1.36 5.68 4.77
N ALA A 312 -0.44 5.12 5.54
CA ALA A 312 0.98 5.36 5.35
C ALA A 312 1.84 4.17 5.78
N MET A 313 3.05 4.08 5.22
CA MET A 313 4.03 3.05 5.54
C MET A 313 5.45 3.58 5.38
N VAL A 314 6.40 3.07 6.16
CA VAL A 314 7.80 3.41 5.96
C VAL A 314 8.33 2.55 4.81
N ALA A 315 8.79 3.21 3.75
CA ALA A 315 9.35 2.53 2.58
C ALA A 315 10.30 3.47 1.82
N VAL A 316 11.29 2.88 1.14
CA VAL A 316 12.33 3.62 0.42
C VAL A 316 12.59 3.00 -0.95
N PHE A 317 12.87 3.86 -1.94
CA PHE A 317 13.39 3.44 -3.23
C PHE A 317 14.93 3.32 -3.15
N ALA A 318 15.44 2.12 -2.88
CA ALA A 318 16.87 1.86 -2.73
C ALA A 318 17.37 0.74 -3.66
N THR A 319 17.36 -0.52 -3.22
CA THR A 319 17.85 -1.68 -3.97
C THR A 319 16.81 -2.79 -4.15
N ARG A 320 15.85 -2.92 -3.22
CA ARG A 320 14.77 -3.92 -3.28
C ARG A 320 13.47 -3.39 -3.85
N ARG A 321 12.66 -4.28 -4.45
CA ARG A 321 11.28 -4.00 -4.86
C ARG A 321 10.47 -3.53 -3.65
N LEU A 322 9.56 -2.58 -3.87
CA LEU A 322 8.57 -2.26 -2.85
C LEU A 322 7.59 -3.41 -2.71
N LEU A 323 6.98 -3.53 -1.52
CA LEU A 323 6.08 -4.61 -1.12
C LEU A 323 4.70 -4.58 -1.81
N TYR A 324 4.62 -3.99 -2.99
CA TYR A 324 3.40 -3.78 -3.77
C TYR A 324 3.51 -4.52 -5.10
N PRO A 325 2.41 -5.16 -5.55
CA PRO A 325 2.43 -5.98 -6.76
C PRO A 325 2.56 -5.11 -8.02
N SER A 326 2.75 -5.74 -9.17
CA SER A 326 2.74 -5.04 -10.44
C SER A 326 1.35 -4.48 -10.74
N GLN A 327 1.28 -3.34 -11.43
CA GLN A 327 0.02 -2.69 -11.80
C GLN A 327 -0.93 -2.42 -10.61
N ALA A 328 -0.38 -2.14 -9.43
CA ALA A 328 -1.12 -1.87 -8.22
C ALA A 328 -1.86 -0.52 -8.25
N PHE A 329 -1.22 0.53 -8.76
CA PHE A 329 -1.68 1.91 -8.59
C PHE A 329 -2.15 2.53 -9.92
N GLU A 330 -3.25 3.28 -9.92
CA GLU A 330 -3.68 4.06 -11.08
C GLU A 330 -2.94 5.39 -11.20
N MET A 331 -2.45 5.90 -10.08
CA MET A 331 -1.65 7.10 -10.03
C MET A 331 -0.50 6.95 -9.04
N ILE A 332 0.70 7.37 -9.47
CA ILE A 332 1.85 7.51 -8.58
C ILE A 332 2.26 8.97 -8.58
N HIS A 333 2.29 9.57 -7.39
CA HIS A 333 2.60 10.97 -7.17
C HIS A 333 3.95 11.11 -6.45
N CYS A 334 4.77 12.06 -6.90
CA CYS A 334 5.94 12.52 -6.15
C CYS A 334 6.00 14.05 -6.22
N SER A 335 6.01 14.69 -5.05
CA SER A 335 6.20 16.13 -4.90
C SER A 335 7.45 16.43 -4.10
N ARG A 336 8.49 16.94 -4.77
CA ARG A 336 9.84 17.17 -4.21
C ARG A 336 10.36 15.99 -3.38
N CYS A 337 10.11 14.75 -3.83
CA CYS A 337 10.53 13.54 -3.12
C CYS A 337 12.06 13.32 -3.09
N ARG A 338 12.85 14.19 -3.75
CA ARG A 338 14.33 14.14 -3.81
C ARG A 338 14.90 12.82 -4.34
N ILE A 339 14.09 12.06 -5.07
CA ILE A 339 14.52 10.85 -5.76
C ILE A 339 15.13 11.24 -7.09
N ASN A 340 16.35 10.74 -7.36
CA ASN A 340 16.92 10.80 -8.69
C ASN A 340 16.36 9.64 -9.53
N TRP A 341 15.35 9.94 -10.34
CA TRP A 341 14.66 8.95 -11.17
C TRP A 341 15.50 8.41 -12.33
N THR A 342 16.55 9.12 -12.74
CA THR A 342 17.39 8.79 -13.89
C THR A 342 18.68 8.07 -13.50
N ARG A 343 18.98 7.94 -12.20
CA ARG A 343 20.17 7.21 -11.72
C ARG A 343 20.13 5.73 -12.11
N ASP A 344 21.32 5.13 -12.25
CA ASP A 344 21.50 3.69 -12.48
C ASP A 344 20.59 3.17 -13.62
N ASP A 345 20.66 3.79 -14.81
CA ASP A 345 19.82 3.48 -15.98
C ASP A 345 18.30 3.61 -15.73
N GLY A 346 17.90 4.38 -14.71
CA GLY A 346 16.51 4.63 -14.38
C GLY A 346 15.85 3.56 -13.54
N ILE A 347 16.62 2.72 -12.83
CA ILE A 347 16.11 1.55 -12.09
C ILE A 347 14.94 1.86 -11.15
N LEU A 348 14.94 3.02 -10.50
CA LEU A 348 13.84 3.41 -9.60
C LEU A 348 12.56 3.76 -10.37
N LEU A 349 12.70 4.42 -11.52
CA LEU A 349 11.56 4.71 -12.39
C LEU A 349 11.02 3.44 -13.03
N LEU A 350 11.86 2.43 -13.25
CA LEU A 350 11.44 1.10 -13.70
C LEU A 350 10.62 0.38 -12.62
N GLU A 351 10.96 0.54 -11.34
CA GLU A 351 10.12 0.05 -10.25
C GLU A 351 8.77 0.77 -10.18
N VAL A 352 8.75 2.09 -10.38
CA VAL A 352 7.49 2.85 -10.57
C VAL A 352 6.71 2.31 -11.76
N ASN A 353 7.37 2.03 -12.89
CA ASN A 353 6.74 1.45 -14.07
C ASN A 353 6.15 0.06 -13.79
N ARG A 354 6.81 -0.80 -12.98
CA ARG A 354 6.25 -2.09 -12.58
C ARG A 354 4.93 -1.92 -11.83
N MET A 355 4.90 -1.03 -10.84
CA MET A 355 3.74 -0.82 -9.96
C MET A 355 2.62 0.01 -10.60
N LEU A 356 2.92 0.90 -11.55
CA LEU A 356 1.92 1.72 -12.21
C LEU A 356 1.06 0.87 -13.16
N ARG A 357 -0.26 0.99 -13.05
CA ARG A 357 -1.23 0.29 -13.91
C ARG A 357 -1.11 0.75 -15.35
N ALA A 358 -1.38 -0.13 -16.31
CA ALA A 358 -1.44 0.24 -17.73
C ALA A 358 -2.40 1.43 -17.92
N GLY A 359 -1.98 2.46 -18.65
CA GLY A 359 -2.75 3.69 -18.83
C GLY A 359 -2.82 4.62 -17.61
N GLY A 360 -2.22 4.26 -16.47
CA GLY A 360 -2.14 5.06 -15.26
C GLY A 360 -1.19 6.25 -15.38
N TYR A 361 -1.22 7.14 -14.38
CA TYR A 361 -0.54 8.43 -14.42
C TYR A 361 0.61 8.53 -13.42
N PHE A 362 1.75 9.06 -13.87
CA PHE A 362 2.83 9.51 -12.99
C PHE A 362 2.80 11.03 -12.90
N VAL A 363 2.55 11.56 -11.71
CA VAL A 363 2.46 13.00 -11.43
C VAL A 363 3.71 13.43 -10.67
N TRP A 364 4.54 14.26 -11.30
CA TRP A 364 5.79 14.73 -10.72
C TRP A 364 5.79 16.25 -10.55
N ALA A 365 5.89 16.69 -9.30
CA ALA A 365 6.02 18.10 -8.94
C ALA A 365 7.43 18.40 -8.42
N ALA A 366 8.30 18.94 -9.28
CA ALA A 366 9.71 19.11 -8.98
C ALA A 366 10.35 20.35 -9.60
N GLN A 367 11.49 20.76 -9.05
CA GLN A 367 12.26 21.91 -9.53
C GLN A 367 12.69 21.81 -11.00
N PRO A 368 13.18 20.65 -11.50
CA PRO A 368 13.48 20.45 -12.93
C PRO A 368 12.33 20.77 -13.89
N VAL A 369 11.08 20.72 -13.42
CA VAL A 369 9.91 20.99 -14.28
C VAL A 369 9.86 22.46 -14.70
N TYR A 370 10.14 23.40 -13.79
CA TYR A 370 9.85 24.83 -14.02
C TYR A 370 11.07 25.75 -13.91
N LYS A 371 12.17 25.29 -13.30
CA LYS A 371 13.38 26.09 -13.20
C LYS A 371 14.26 25.96 -14.43
N HIS A 372 15.03 27.01 -14.70
CA HIS A 372 15.91 27.10 -15.88
C HIS A 372 17.40 27.11 -15.53
N GLU A 373 17.78 26.58 -14.37
CA GLU A 373 19.18 26.36 -14.01
C GLU A 373 19.73 25.18 -14.84
N ASP A 374 20.96 25.27 -15.35
CA ASP A 374 21.52 24.30 -16.33
C ASP A 374 21.43 22.85 -15.85
N ASN A 375 21.82 22.59 -14.60
CA ASN A 375 21.74 21.27 -13.96
C ASN A 375 20.31 20.72 -13.86
N LEU A 376 19.32 21.59 -13.61
CA LEU A 376 17.91 21.22 -13.51
C LEU A 376 17.30 20.97 -14.90
N GLN A 377 17.76 21.71 -15.91
CA GLN A 377 17.37 21.45 -17.29
C GLN A 377 17.95 20.14 -17.82
N GLU A 378 19.17 19.79 -17.44
CA GLU A 378 19.77 18.49 -17.74
C GLU A 378 18.97 17.35 -17.12
N GLN A 379 18.65 17.44 -15.82
CA GLN A 379 17.77 16.47 -15.15
C GLN A 379 16.40 16.34 -15.83
N TRP A 380 15.81 17.45 -16.28
CA TRP A 380 14.57 17.42 -17.05
C TRP A 380 14.72 16.68 -18.38
N LYS A 381 15.79 16.95 -19.13
CA LYS A 381 16.10 16.27 -20.40
C LYS A 381 16.30 14.77 -20.20
N GLU A 382 17.07 14.37 -19.18
CA GLU A 382 17.27 12.97 -18.83
C GLU A 382 15.96 12.27 -18.47
N MET A 383 15.10 12.93 -17.70
CA MET A 383 13.78 12.38 -17.35
C MET A 383 12.92 12.17 -18.60
N VAL A 384 12.85 13.18 -19.48
CA VAL A 384 12.10 13.08 -20.74
C VAL A 384 12.65 11.97 -21.63
N ASP A 385 13.98 11.90 -21.80
CA ASP A 385 14.64 10.84 -22.57
C ASP A 385 14.33 9.44 -22.01
N LEU A 386 14.50 9.24 -20.70
CA LEU A 386 14.20 7.97 -20.06
C LEU A 386 12.72 7.60 -20.21
N THR A 387 11.79 8.54 -19.96
CA THR A 387 10.35 8.30 -20.11
C THR A 387 9.96 7.92 -21.54
N ASN A 388 10.55 8.57 -22.55
CA ASN A 388 10.36 8.20 -23.95
C ASN A 388 10.91 6.78 -24.22
N ARG A 389 12.09 6.43 -23.69
CA ARG A 389 12.68 5.09 -23.85
C ARG A 389 11.88 3.99 -23.15
N ILE A 390 11.12 4.32 -22.10
CA ILE A 390 10.16 3.41 -21.44
C ILE A 390 8.72 3.60 -21.93
N CYS A 391 8.53 4.26 -23.09
CA CYS A 391 7.25 4.44 -23.77
C CYS A 391 6.17 5.23 -23.00
N TRP A 392 6.55 6.02 -22.02
CA TRP A 392 5.61 6.91 -21.33
C TRP A 392 5.33 8.16 -22.16
N GLU A 393 4.07 8.57 -22.20
CA GLU A 393 3.63 9.76 -22.91
C GLU A 393 3.55 10.95 -21.94
N LEU A 394 4.22 12.07 -22.23
CA LEU A 394 4.05 13.30 -21.47
C LEU A 394 2.74 13.99 -21.88
N ILE A 395 1.72 13.87 -21.04
CA ILE A 395 0.36 14.36 -21.31
C ILE A 395 0.26 15.87 -21.11
N LYS A 396 0.81 16.36 -20.00
CA LYS A 396 0.71 17.78 -19.63
C LYS A 396 1.90 18.21 -18.79
N LYS A 397 2.35 19.43 -19.03
CA LYS A 397 3.31 20.15 -18.19
C LYS A 397 2.74 21.54 -17.93
N GLU A 398 2.50 21.88 -16.68
CA GLU A 398 1.92 23.16 -16.31
C GLU A 398 2.47 23.62 -14.95
N GLY A 399 2.99 24.84 -14.90
CA GLY A 399 3.69 25.35 -13.73
C GLY A 399 4.80 24.40 -13.30
N TYR A 400 4.70 23.90 -12.07
CA TYR A 400 5.66 22.99 -11.46
C TYR A 400 5.28 21.51 -11.54
N ILE A 401 4.20 21.17 -12.27
CA ILE A 401 3.66 19.80 -12.38
C ILE A 401 3.89 19.27 -13.80
N ALA A 402 4.39 18.05 -13.89
CA ALA A 402 4.42 17.27 -15.13
C ALA A 402 3.67 15.94 -14.91
N VAL A 403 2.86 15.56 -15.90
CA VAL A 403 2.03 14.35 -15.86
C VAL A 403 2.36 13.47 -17.05
N TRP A 404 2.82 12.26 -16.77
CA TRP A 404 3.02 11.21 -17.76
C TRP A 404 1.94 10.15 -17.67
N ARG A 405 1.72 9.44 -18.78
CA ARG A 405 0.86 8.27 -18.85
C ARG A 405 1.65 7.04 -19.30
N LYS A 406 1.47 5.94 -18.58
CA LYS A 406 2.03 4.63 -18.95
C LYS A 406 1.29 4.06 -20.16
N PRO A 407 1.96 3.34 -21.08
CA PRO A 407 1.28 2.72 -22.22
C PRO A 407 0.18 1.73 -21.79
N LEU A 408 -0.80 1.54 -22.66
CA LEU A 408 -1.93 0.63 -22.45
C LEU A 408 -1.59 -0.83 -22.80
N ASN A 409 -0.58 -1.06 -23.62
CA ASN A 409 -0.19 -2.38 -24.12
C ASN A 409 1.33 -2.43 -24.43
N ASN A 410 1.82 -3.61 -24.83
CA ASN A 410 3.23 -3.83 -25.13
C ASN A 410 3.66 -3.38 -26.55
N SER A 411 2.79 -2.77 -27.37
CA SER A 411 3.13 -2.46 -28.76
C SER A 411 4.37 -1.58 -28.87
N CYS A 412 4.48 -0.53 -28.04
CA CYS A 412 5.68 0.31 -28.01
C CYS A 412 6.89 -0.44 -27.45
N TYR A 413 6.73 -1.27 -26.42
CA TYR A 413 7.84 -2.06 -25.87
C TYR A 413 8.44 -3.02 -26.89
N ASN A 414 7.60 -3.64 -27.72
CA ASN A 414 8.00 -4.61 -28.75
C ASN A 414 8.57 -3.94 -30.01
N SER A 415 8.26 -2.67 -30.27
CA SER A 415 8.77 -1.92 -31.42
C SER A 415 10.14 -1.27 -31.18
N ARG A 416 10.72 -1.42 -29.98
CA ARG A 416 12.02 -0.83 -29.63
C ARG A 416 13.15 -1.53 -30.40
N GLU A 417 14.17 -0.76 -30.74
CA GLU A 417 15.35 -1.26 -31.44
C GLU A 417 16.07 -2.35 -30.65
N ALA A 418 16.71 -3.28 -31.36
CA ALA A 418 17.52 -4.31 -30.73
C ALA A 418 18.66 -3.67 -29.92
N GLY A 419 18.79 -4.07 -28.65
CA GLY A 419 19.78 -3.47 -27.73
C GLY A 419 19.35 -2.17 -27.05
N ALA A 420 18.09 -1.73 -27.24
CA ALA A 420 17.56 -0.56 -26.55
C ALA A 420 17.67 -0.68 -25.01
N LYS A 421 18.13 0.39 -24.38
CA LYS A 421 18.23 0.50 -22.92
C LYS A 421 17.07 1.32 -22.34
N PRO A 422 16.44 0.91 -21.23
CA PRO A 422 16.66 -0.37 -20.51
C PRO A 422 16.03 -1.56 -21.27
N PRO A 423 16.58 -2.79 -21.14
CA PRO A 423 16.04 -3.97 -21.82
C PRO A 423 14.67 -4.38 -21.26
N LEU A 424 13.96 -5.29 -21.93
CA LEU A 424 12.77 -5.93 -21.36
C LEU A 424 13.18 -6.98 -20.33
N CYS A 425 12.39 -7.11 -19.25
CA CYS A 425 12.63 -8.16 -18.25
C CYS A 425 12.48 -9.56 -18.87
N ARG A 426 13.16 -10.53 -18.26
CA ARG A 426 13.09 -11.93 -18.71
C ARG A 426 11.68 -12.49 -18.47
N PRO A 427 11.16 -13.40 -19.31
CA PRO A 427 9.82 -13.94 -19.14
C PRO A 427 9.59 -14.72 -17.83
N ASP A 428 10.66 -15.22 -17.22
CA ASP A 428 10.65 -15.94 -15.94
C ASP A 428 10.67 -15.03 -14.71
N ASP A 429 10.85 -13.71 -14.88
CA ASP A 429 10.78 -12.73 -13.80
C ASP A 429 9.31 -12.47 -13.44
N ASP A 430 8.86 -13.03 -12.32
CA ASP A 430 7.51 -12.80 -11.78
C ASP A 430 7.41 -11.36 -11.24
N PRO A 431 6.59 -10.49 -11.85
CA PRO A 431 6.53 -9.08 -11.46
C PRO A 431 5.70 -8.84 -10.19
N ASP A 432 4.96 -9.84 -9.72
CA ASP A 432 4.17 -9.81 -8.49
C ASP A 432 4.92 -10.40 -7.28
N ASP A 433 6.10 -10.98 -7.49
CA ASP A 433 7.01 -11.39 -6.42
C ASP A 433 7.81 -10.19 -5.89
N VAL A 434 7.68 -9.90 -4.60
CA VAL A 434 8.13 -8.65 -3.99
C VAL A 434 8.86 -8.80 -2.66
N TRP A 435 8.80 -9.98 -2.04
CA TRP A 435 9.41 -10.18 -0.73
C TRP A 435 10.91 -10.47 -0.86
N TYR A 436 11.74 -9.52 -0.42
CA TYR A 436 13.20 -9.58 -0.56
C TYR A 436 13.72 -9.80 -2.00
N VAL A 437 12.98 -9.29 -2.99
CA VAL A 437 13.39 -9.31 -4.40
C VAL A 437 14.09 -8.01 -4.77
N ASP A 438 15.30 -8.09 -5.32
CA ASP A 438 16.03 -6.92 -5.83
C ASP A 438 15.30 -6.28 -7.02
N MET A 439 15.32 -4.94 -7.08
CA MET A 439 14.88 -4.20 -8.26
C MET A 439 15.69 -4.64 -9.49
N LYS A 440 15.02 -4.64 -10.64
CA LYS A 440 15.62 -5.07 -11.90
C LYS A 440 15.76 -3.88 -12.84
N PRO A 441 16.93 -3.66 -13.47
CA PRO A 441 17.13 -2.58 -14.45
C PRO A 441 16.54 -2.97 -15.82
N CYS A 442 15.26 -3.34 -15.85
CA CYS A 442 14.54 -3.75 -17.05
C CYS A 442 13.08 -3.28 -17.02
N ILE A 443 12.45 -3.19 -18.20
CA ILE A 443 11.03 -2.87 -18.34
C ILE A 443 10.21 -4.15 -18.16
N THR A 444 9.37 -4.18 -17.14
CA THR A 444 8.36 -5.22 -16.94
C THR A 444 7.29 -5.14 -18.04
N ARG A 445 7.05 -6.25 -18.76
CA ARG A 445 5.99 -6.33 -19.75
C ARG A 445 4.61 -6.27 -19.09
N LEU A 446 3.65 -5.67 -19.77
CA LEU A 446 2.24 -5.78 -19.40
C LEU A 446 1.73 -7.19 -19.73
N PRO A 447 0.84 -7.79 -18.91
CA PRO A 447 0.21 -9.06 -19.24
C PRO A 447 -0.60 -8.97 -20.55
N GLU A 448 -0.35 -9.86 -21.51
CA GLU A 448 -1.02 -9.85 -22.83
C GLU A 448 -2.53 -10.13 -22.73
N ASN A 449 -2.94 -10.86 -21.70
CA ASN A 449 -4.33 -11.15 -21.37
C ASN A 449 -5.07 -9.97 -20.71
N GLY A 450 -4.40 -8.84 -20.49
CA GLY A 450 -5.00 -7.64 -19.88
C GLY A 450 -5.16 -7.69 -18.36
N TYR A 451 -4.58 -8.69 -17.67
CA TYR A 451 -4.66 -8.78 -16.22
C TYR A 451 -4.04 -7.57 -15.55
N GLY A 452 -4.71 -7.02 -14.53
CA GLY A 452 -4.32 -5.78 -13.88
C GLY A 452 -4.53 -4.52 -14.73
N ALA A 453 -4.79 -4.59 -16.04
CA ALA A 453 -5.14 -3.41 -16.83
C ALA A 453 -6.66 -3.21 -16.88
N ASN A 454 -7.39 -4.31 -17.14
CA ASN A 454 -8.83 -4.31 -17.30
C ASN A 454 -9.53 -4.57 -15.96
N VAL A 455 -9.79 -3.51 -15.21
CA VAL A 455 -10.61 -3.56 -13.97
C VAL A 455 -11.84 -2.68 -14.13
N SER A 456 -12.93 -3.07 -13.47
CA SER A 456 -14.15 -2.25 -13.40
C SER A 456 -13.91 -0.96 -12.61
N THR A 457 -14.79 0.03 -12.80
CA THR A 457 -14.70 1.32 -12.08
C THR A 457 -15.24 1.18 -10.66
N TRP A 458 -14.82 2.08 -9.78
CA TRP A 458 -15.40 2.18 -8.44
C TRP A 458 -16.85 2.67 -8.50
N PRO A 459 -17.80 2.14 -7.70
CA PRO A 459 -17.62 1.16 -6.61
C PRO A 459 -17.77 -0.31 -7.00
N ALA A 460 -18.23 -0.62 -8.22
CA ALA A 460 -18.47 -2.01 -8.67
C ALA A 460 -17.21 -2.89 -8.54
N ARG A 461 -16.04 -2.30 -8.78
CA ARG A 461 -14.71 -2.89 -8.62
C ARG A 461 -14.48 -3.64 -7.31
N LEU A 462 -15.11 -3.21 -6.21
CA LEU A 462 -14.93 -3.86 -4.90
C LEU A 462 -15.41 -5.31 -4.90
N HIS A 463 -16.46 -5.61 -5.66
CA HIS A 463 -17.17 -6.89 -5.65
C HIS A 463 -17.06 -7.66 -6.96
N ASP A 464 -16.62 -7.01 -8.03
CA ASP A 464 -16.37 -7.63 -9.33
C ASP A 464 -15.06 -8.46 -9.30
N PRO A 465 -15.12 -9.80 -9.45
CA PRO A 465 -13.93 -10.65 -9.37
C PRO A 465 -13.01 -10.41 -10.59
N PRO A 466 -11.78 -9.88 -10.40
CA PRO A 466 -10.91 -9.56 -11.51
C PRO A 466 -10.35 -10.83 -12.18
N GLU A 467 -10.11 -10.78 -13.49
CA GLU A 467 -9.51 -11.92 -14.22
C GLU A 467 -8.09 -12.26 -13.73
N ARG A 468 -7.40 -11.29 -13.10
CA ARG A 468 -6.10 -11.50 -12.46
C ARG A 468 -6.15 -12.56 -11.34
N LEU A 469 -7.32 -12.94 -10.83
CA LEU A 469 -7.48 -14.15 -10.00
C LEU A 469 -6.84 -15.39 -10.64
N GLN A 470 -6.80 -15.48 -11.97
CA GLN A 470 -6.25 -16.64 -12.65
C GLN A 470 -4.71 -16.74 -12.60
N SER A 471 -4.00 -15.66 -12.26
CA SER A 471 -2.55 -15.70 -12.04
C SER A 471 -2.16 -16.22 -10.66
N ILE A 472 -3.11 -16.32 -9.73
CA ILE A 472 -2.86 -16.79 -8.36
C ILE A 472 -2.52 -18.28 -8.38
N ARG A 473 -1.34 -18.64 -7.88
CA ARG A 473 -0.88 -20.04 -7.80
C ARG A 473 -1.57 -20.78 -6.66
N MET A 474 -2.82 -21.18 -6.88
CA MET A 474 -3.64 -21.95 -5.94
C MET A 474 -4.31 -23.15 -6.63
N ASP A 475 -4.52 -24.24 -5.87
CA ASP A 475 -5.04 -25.53 -6.35
C ASP A 475 -6.46 -25.44 -6.92
N ALA A 476 -7.27 -24.49 -6.44
CA ALA A 476 -8.67 -24.33 -6.82
C ALA A 476 -8.88 -23.57 -8.14
N TYR A 477 -8.22 -23.99 -9.23
CA TYR A 477 -8.16 -23.27 -10.52
C TYR A 477 -9.52 -22.83 -11.08
N ILE A 478 -10.51 -23.73 -11.11
CA ILE A 478 -11.82 -23.46 -11.73
C ILE A 478 -12.70 -22.55 -10.84
N SER A 479 -12.54 -22.63 -9.52
CA SER A 479 -13.48 -22.03 -8.55
C SER A 479 -12.98 -20.72 -7.94
N ARG A 480 -11.88 -20.13 -8.42
CA ARG A 480 -11.25 -18.93 -7.80
C ARG A 480 -12.21 -17.75 -7.63
N LYS A 481 -13.03 -17.47 -8.66
CA LYS A 481 -14.05 -16.41 -8.60
C LYS A 481 -15.11 -16.69 -7.54
N GLU A 482 -15.57 -17.93 -7.45
CA GLU A 482 -16.57 -18.32 -6.45
C GLU A 482 -15.99 -18.34 -5.03
N ILE A 483 -14.71 -18.71 -4.87
CA ILE A 483 -14.00 -18.63 -3.59
C ILE A 483 -13.89 -17.17 -3.12
N MET A 484 -13.50 -16.24 -3.99
CA MET A 484 -13.43 -14.82 -3.63
C MET A 484 -14.80 -14.26 -3.21
N LYS A 485 -15.87 -14.63 -3.93
CA LYS A 485 -17.24 -14.24 -3.57
C LYS A 485 -17.68 -14.85 -2.24
N ALA A 486 -17.40 -16.13 -2.03
CA ALA A 486 -17.72 -16.83 -0.79
C ALA A 486 -16.97 -16.22 0.40
N GLU A 487 -15.69 -15.88 0.25
CA GLU A 487 -14.89 -15.20 1.28
C GLU A 487 -15.47 -13.80 1.58
N SER A 488 -15.86 -13.04 0.56
CA SER A 488 -16.46 -11.72 0.75
C SER A 488 -17.80 -11.80 1.49
N ARG A 489 -18.65 -12.79 1.16
CA ARG A 489 -19.92 -13.03 1.87
C ARG A 489 -19.68 -13.45 3.31
N PHE A 490 -18.77 -14.38 3.54
CA PHE A 490 -18.39 -14.84 4.87
C PHE A 490 -17.92 -13.69 5.76
N TRP A 491 -17.07 -12.80 5.24
CA TRP A 491 -16.60 -11.64 5.97
C TRP A 491 -17.70 -10.60 6.18
N PHE A 492 -18.57 -10.37 5.20
CA PHE A 492 -19.72 -9.49 5.36
C PHE A 492 -20.59 -9.94 6.53
N GLU A 493 -21.04 -11.20 6.55
CA GLU A 493 -21.87 -11.76 7.63
C GLU A 493 -21.15 -11.74 8.99
N THR A 494 -19.86 -12.04 8.99
CA THR A 494 -19.04 -12.04 10.22
C THR A 494 -18.89 -10.63 10.80
N VAL A 495 -18.52 -9.65 9.97
CA VAL A 495 -18.31 -8.26 10.41
C VAL A 495 -19.64 -7.60 10.76
N GLU A 496 -20.71 -7.86 10.01
CA GLU A 496 -22.06 -7.41 10.37
C GLU A 496 -22.45 -7.90 11.78
N SER A 497 -22.17 -9.18 12.08
CA SER A 497 -22.37 -9.74 13.41
C SER A 497 -21.52 -9.02 14.47
N TYR A 498 -20.25 -8.71 14.18
CA TYR A 498 -19.39 -7.96 15.11
C TYR A 498 -19.91 -6.55 15.36
N VAL A 499 -20.34 -5.84 14.31
CA VAL A 499 -20.95 -4.52 14.43
C VAL A 499 -22.18 -4.56 15.33
N ARG A 500 -23.05 -5.56 15.14
CA ARG A 500 -24.29 -5.72 15.93
C ARG A 500 -24.04 -6.16 17.37
N VAL A 501 -23.24 -7.20 17.57
CA VAL A 501 -23.06 -7.88 18.87
C VAL A 501 -22.03 -7.17 19.74
N PHE A 502 -20.90 -6.78 19.15
CA PHE A 502 -19.81 -6.10 19.86
C PHE A 502 -19.87 -4.58 19.74
N ARG A 503 -20.94 -4.05 19.12
CA ARG A 503 -21.25 -2.62 19.01
C ARG A 503 -20.10 -1.80 18.44
N TRP A 504 -19.53 -2.25 17.33
CA TRP A 504 -18.41 -1.53 16.69
C TRP A 504 -18.79 -0.12 16.24
N ASN A 505 -20.07 0.15 16.06
CA ASN A 505 -20.59 1.50 15.82
C ASN A 505 -20.35 2.48 16.99
N GLU A 506 -20.10 1.99 18.20
CA GLU A 506 -19.70 2.81 19.35
C GLU A 506 -18.18 3.12 19.34
N PHE A 507 -17.39 2.46 18.48
CA PHE A 507 -15.96 2.68 18.38
C PHE A 507 -15.62 3.77 17.37
N THR A 508 -14.64 4.59 17.74
CA THR A 508 -13.99 5.53 16.82
C THR A 508 -12.85 4.81 16.10
N LEU A 509 -13.19 3.96 15.13
CA LEU A 509 -12.21 3.24 14.31
C LEU A 509 -11.70 4.14 13.18
N ARG A 510 -10.38 4.16 12.96
CA ARG A 510 -9.82 4.82 11.77
C ARG A 510 -8.75 3.99 11.09
N ASN A 511 -7.72 3.59 11.82
CA ASN A 511 -6.61 2.81 11.29
C ASN A 511 -6.82 1.34 11.65
N VAL A 512 -7.12 0.50 10.66
CA VAL A 512 -7.37 -0.93 10.86
C VAL A 512 -6.28 -1.75 10.18
N LEU A 513 -5.79 -2.78 10.86
CA LEU A 513 -4.86 -3.77 10.30
C LEU A 513 -5.58 -5.10 10.16
N ASP A 514 -5.63 -5.64 8.94
CA ASP A 514 -6.03 -7.02 8.72
C ASP A 514 -4.77 -7.84 8.41
N MET A 515 -4.34 -8.63 9.38
CA MET A 515 -3.03 -9.29 9.33
C MET A 515 -2.98 -10.44 8.32
N LYS A 516 -4.14 -10.95 7.87
CA LYS A 516 -4.24 -11.99 6.85
C LYS A 516 -5.49 -11.77 6.00
N ALA A 517 -5.32 -10.92 4.99
CA ALA A 517 -6.44 -10.35 4.25
C ALA A 517 -7.17 -11.32 3.30
N GLY A 518 -6.57 -12.45 2.93
CA GLY A 518 -7.14 -13.32 1.90
C GLY A 518 -7.33 -12.55 0.60
N PHE A 519 -8.55 -12.48 0.07
CA PHE A 519 -8.88 -11.64 -1.09
C PHE A 519 -9.29 -10.20 -0.73
N GLY A 520 -9.21 -9.79 0.54
CA GLY A 520 -9.62 -8.48 1.05
C GLY A 520 -11.10 -8.42 1.46
N GLY A 521 -11.73 -9.56 1.76
CA GLY A 521 -13.15 -9.62 2.10
C GLY A 521 -13.50 -8.86 3.39
N PHE A 522 -12.62 -8.86 4.40
CA PHE A 522 -12.82 -8.12 5.64
C PHE A 522 -12.88 -6.59 5.41
N ALA A 523 -11.97 -6.04 4.61
CA ALA A 523 -11.99 -4.63 4.24
C ALA A 523 -13.20 -4.26 3.38
N ALA A 524 -13.62 -5.16 2.48
CA ALA A 524 -14.83 -4.95 1.68
C ALA A 524 -16.08 -4.88 2.57
N ALA A 525 -16.19 -5.77 3.56
CA ALA A 525 -17.29 -5.76 4.53
C ALA A 525 -17.36 -4.44 5.32
N LEU A 526 -16.22 -3.93 5.81
CA LEU A 526 -16.17 -2.63 6.51
C LEU A 526 -16.64 -1.48 5.62
N ASN A 527 -16.26 -1.49 4.33
CA ASN A 527 -16.72 -0.50 3.36
C ASN A 527 -18.24 -0.59 3.13
N ASP A 528 -18.77 -1.80 2.91
CA ASP A 528 -20.21 -2.00 2.66
C ASP A 528 -21.07 -1.61 3.85
N LEU A 529 -20.57 -1.82 5.07
CA LEU A 529 -21.23 -1.43 6.32
C LEU A 529 -21.05 0.06 6.66
N GLY A 530 -20.34 0.83 5.82
CA GLY A 530 -20.17 2.27 5.98
C GLY A 530 -19.28 2.68 7.17
N ILE A 531 -18.36 1.81 7.60
CA ILE A 531 -17.41 2.14 8.67
C ILE A 531 -16.31 3.05 8.11
N ASP A 532 -16.18 4.28 8.63
CA ASP A 532 -15.24 5.30 8.16
C ASP A 532 -13.78 5.03 8.60
N CYS A 533 -13.22 3.95 8.08
CA CYS A 533 -11.86 3.51 8.34
C CYS A 533 -11.11 3.16 7.05
N TRP A 534 -9.80 3.03 7.16
CA TRP A 534 -8.98 2.39 6.13
C TRP A 534 -8.35 1.13 6.69
N VAL A 535 -8.12 0.14 5.82
CA VAL A 535 -7.58 -1.16 6.20
C VAL A 535 -6.23 -1.35 5.51
N MET A 536 -5.18 -1.59 6.28
CA MET A 536 -3.96 -2.19 5.76
C MET A 536 -4.20 -3.69 5.59
N ASN A 537 -4.39 -4.13 4.35
CA ASN A 537 -4.62 -5.55 4.03
C ASN A 537 -3.27 -6.26 3.88
N VAL A 538 -2.89 -7.11 4.83
CA VAL A 538 -1.62 -7.82 4.78
C VAL A 538 -1.79 -9.21 4.16
N VAL A 539 -0.93 -9.54 3.21
CA VAL A 539 -0.83 -10.88 2.60
C VAL A 539 0.43 -11.56 3.14
N PRO A 540 0.31 -12.57 4.01
CA PRO A 540 1.46 -13.29 4.54
C PRO A 540 2.22 -14.05 3.45
N ILE A 541 3.55 -14.06 3.51
CA ILE A 541 4.38 -14.84 2.58
C ILE A 541 4.20 -16.36 2.71
N SER A 542 3.61 -16.82 3.81
CA SER A 542 3.30 -18.22 4.10
C SER A 542 2.10 -18.75 3.30
N GLY A 543 1.36 -17.88 2.60
CA GLY A 543 0.16 -18.21 1.84
C GLY A 543 0.24 -17.87 0.36
N PHE A 544 -0.91 -17.94 -0.32
CA PHE A 544 -1.03 -17.52 -1.71
C PHE A 544 -0.87 -16.01 -1.84
N ASN A 545 -0.12 -15.56 -2.85
CA ASN A 545 0.04 -14.13 -3.14
C ASN A 545 -1.22 -13.53 -3.76
N THR A 546 -2.22 -13.21 -2.93
CA THR A 546 -3.50 -12.58 -3.33
C THR A 546 -3.41 -11.06 -3.44
N LEU A 547 -2.25 -10.46 -3.12
CA LEU A 547 -2.07 -9.02 -3.08
C LEU A 547 -2.40 -8.31 -4.41
N PRO A 548 -2.04 -8.85 -5.60
CA PRO A 548 -2.44 -8.26 -6.88
C PRO A 548 -3.97 -8.14 -7.03
N VAL A 549 -4.74 -9.09 -6.48
CA VAL A 549 -6.21 -9.09 -6.52
C VAL A 549 -6.79 -8.04 -5.56
N ILE A 550 -6.19 -7.86 -4.38
CA ILE A 550 -6.61 -6.82 -3.42
C ILE A 550 -6.52 -5.43 -4.08
N TYR A 551 -5.43 -5.14 -4.79
CA TYR A 551 -5.29 -3.90 -5.55
C TYR A 551 -6.27 -3.82 -6.71
N ASP A 552 -6.53 -4.91 -7.43
CA ASP A 552 -7.55 -4.94 -8.50
C ASP A 552 -8.98 -4.72 -7.99
N ARG A 553 -9.26 -4.93 -6.69
CA ARG A 553 -10.53 -4.55 -6.04
C ARG A 553 -10.60 -3.08 -5.62
N GLY A 554 -9.51 -2.33 -5.74
CA GLY A 554 -9.43 -0.93 -5.32
C GLY A 554 -9.14 -0.76 -3.81
N LEU A 555 -8.49 -1.75 -3.19
CA LEU A 555 -8.05 -1.74 -1.80
C LEU A 555 -6.51 -1.60 -1.73
N VAL A 556 -5.98 -1.15 -0.59
CA VAL A 556 -4.53 -1.05 -0.34
C VAL A 556 -4.06 -2.19 0.55
N GLY A 557 -2.82 -2.63 0.34
CA GLY A 557 -2.24 -3.72 1.13
C GLY A 557 -0.74 -3.85 0.95
N THR A 558 -0.14 -4.77 1.70
CA THR A 558 1.29 -5.08 1.64
C THR A 558 1.53 -6.57 1.82
N MET A 559 2.61 -7.07 1.24
CA MET A 559 3.13 -8.41 1.57
C MET A 559 3.98 -8.33 2.84
N HIS A 560 3.93 -9.36 3.69
CA HIS A 560 4.74 -9.39 4.91
C HIS A 560 5.02 -10.81 5.43
N ASP A 561 6.16 -11.01 6.07
CA ASP A 561 6.46 -12.20 6.86
C ASP A 561 6.24 -11.92 8.34
N TRP A 562 5.21 -12.53 8.94
CA TRP A 562 4.90 -12.32 10.36
C TRP A 562 5.92 -12.91 11.33
N CYS A 563 6.94 -13.63 10.83
CA CYS A 563 8.11 -13.98 11.61
C CYS A 563 9.13 -12.83 11.73
N GLU A 564 8.91 -11.71 11.03
CA GLU A 564 9.68 -10.48 11.11
C GLU A 564 8.83 -9.31 11.62
N PRO A 565 9.43 -8.27 12.25
CA PRO A 565 8.70 -7.07 12.65
C PRO A 565 8.15 -6.25 11.46
N PHE A 566 7.00 -5.61 11.63
CA PHE A 566 6.29 -4.86 10.59
C PHE A 566 6.85 -3.43 10.41
N ASP A 567 6.94 -2.93 9.18
CA ASP A 567 7.53 -1.61 8.86
C ASP A 567 6.58 -0.42 9.12
N THR A 568 6.05 -0.36 10.33
CA THR A 568 5.21 0.74 10.80
C THR A 568 5.69 1.28 12.14
N TYR A 569 5.32 2.52 12.45
CA TYR A 569 5.57 3.11 13.76
C TYR A 569 4.75 2.40 14.84
N PRO A 570 5.22 2.34 16.08
CA PRO A 570 4.41 1.87 17.20
C PRO A 570 3.12 2.68 17.35
N ARG A 571 2.07 2.06 17.90
CA ARG A 571 0.78 2.69 18.22
C ARG A 571 0.10 3.31 17.00
N THR A 572 -0.01 2.53 15.93
CA THR A 572 -0.57 2.94 14.65
C THR A 572 -2.05 2.59 14.49
N TYR A 573 -2.46 1.38 14.91
CA TYR A 573 -3.78 0.84 14.60
C TYR A 573 -4.72 0.91 15.81
N ASP A 574 -5.98 1.25 15.55
CA ASP A 574 -7.07 1.23 16.53
C ASP A 574 -7.63 -0.19 16.71
N LEU A 575 -7.59 -0.97 15.62
CA LEU A 575 -8.07 -2.34 15.55
C LEU A 575 -7.07 -3.21 14.79
N ILE A 576 -6.71 -4.35 15.37
CA ILE A 576 -5.96 -5.41 14.68
C ILE A 576 -6.85 -6.64 14.58
N HIS A 577 -7.07 -7.09 13.35
CA HIS A 577 -7.80 -8.31 13.02
C HIS A 577 -6.83 -9.39 12.53
N ALA A 578 -6.96 -10.61 13.05
CA ALA A 578 -6.20 -11.76 12.60
C ALA A 578 -7.11 -12.99 12.55
N ALA A 579 -7.20 -13.62 11.37
CA ALA A 579 -8.03 -14.79 11.16
C ALA A 579 -7.23 -15.97 10.59
N PHE A 580 -7.17 -17.08 11.33
CA PHE A 580 -6.42 -18.28 10.97
C PHE A 580 -4.96 -17.98 10.62
N LEU A 581 -4.37 -17.00 11.31
CA LEU A 581 -3.01 -16.56 11.09
C LEU A 581 -2.06 -17.33 12.01
N LEU A 582 -2.37 -17.37 13.30
CA LEU A 582 -1.45 -17.89 14.32
C LEU A 582 -1.33 -19.41 14.22
N SER A 583 -2.40 -20.13 13.84
CA SER A 583 -2.31 -21.56 13.49
C SER A 583 -1.36 -21.84 12.33
N ASN A 584 -1.26 -20.93 11.38
CA ASN A 584 -0.41 -21.08 10.21
C ASN A 584 1.05 -20.75 10.57
N GLU A 585 1.27 -19.61 11.23
CA GLU A 585 2.61 -19.12 11.54
C GLU A 585 3.28 -19.87 12.70
N LYS A 586 2.54 -20.54 13.59
CA LYS A 586 3.11 -21.37 14.66
C LYS A 586 4.06 -22.46 14.14
N LYS A 587 3.92 -22.86 12.87
CA LYS A 587 4.80 -23.84 12.21
C LYS A 587 6.16 -23.26 11.79
N ARG A 588 6.26 -21.93 11.71
CA ARG A 588 7.44 -21.18 11.23
C ARG A 588 8.15 -20.43 12.34
N CYS A 589 7.40 -19.82 13.27
CA CYS A 589 7.96 -19.01 14.34
C CYS A 589 7.06 -18.97 15.59
N ASN A 590 7.60 -18.41 16.67
CA ASN A 590 6.90 -18.30 17.95
C ASN A 590 5.77 -17.25 17.86
N ILE A 591 4.52 -17.68 18.02
CA ILE A 591 3.35 -16.81 18.01
C ILE A 591 3.35 -15.75 19.11
N THR A 592 4.11 -15.97 20.20
CA THR A 592 4.35 -14.96 21.24
C THR A 592 4.99 -13.71 20.65
N ASN A 593 5.96 -13.88 19.74
CA ASN A 593 6.65 -12.77 19.09
C ASN A 593 5.69 -11.98 18.20
N ILE A 594 4.77 -12.68 17.52
CA ILE A 594 3.72 -12.06 16.71
C ILE A 594 2.80 -11.22 17.62
N MET A 595 2.39 -11.73 18.78
CA MET A 595 1.55 -10.98 19.72
C MET A 595 2.26 -9.78 20.34
N VAL A 596 3.57 -9.86 20.59
CA VAL A 596 4.38 -8.70 21.02
C VAL A 596 4.46 -7.65 19.92
N GLU A 597 4.58 -8.08 18.67
CA GLU A 597 4.56 -7.17 17.51
C GLU A 597 3.18 -6.52 17.32
N MET A 598 2.09 -7.27 17.53
CA MET A 598 0.73 -6.72 17.59
C MET A 598 0.63 -5.65 18.68
N ASP A 599 1.20 -5.88 19.88
CA ASP A 599 1.22 -4.89 20.96
C ASP A 599 1.95 -3.61 20.55
N ARG A 600 3.12 -3.72 19.92
CA ARG A 600 3.88 -2.57 19.45
C ARG A 600 3.04 -1.71 18.50
N MET A 601 2.35 -2.34 17.55
CA MET A 601 1.56 -1.64 16.54
C MET A 601 0.20 -1.12 17.05
N LEU A 602 -0.37 -1.71 18.09
CA LEU A 602 -1.68 -1.35 18.62
C LEU A 602 -1.61 -0.09 19.49
N ARG A 603 -2.56 0.83 19.28
CA ARG A 603 -2.71 2.04 20.09
C ARG A 603 -3.13 1.70 21.52
N PRO A 604 -2.72 2.49 22.54
CA PRO A 604 -3.35 2.43 23.85
C PRO A 604 -4.87 2.66 23.75
N GLY A 605 -5.65 1.79 24.39
CA GLY A 605 -7.11 1.73 24.23
C GLY A 605 -7.60 1.05 22.93
N GLY A 606 -6.70 0.51 22.11
CA GLY A 606 -7.03 -0.26 20.91
C GLY A 606 -7.50 -1.68 21.22
N ARG A 607 -8.07 -2.34 20.21
CA ARG A 607 -8.64 -3.68 20.34
C ARG A 607 -8.07 -4.66 19.33
N VAL A 608 -8.02 -5.93 19.71
CA VAL A 608 -7.57 -7.05 18.87
C VAL A 608 -8.66 -8.10 18.78
N TYR A 609 -8.87 -8.62 17.57
CA TYR A 609 -9.76 -9.76 17.31
C TYR A 609 -8.94 -10.86 16.64
N ILE A 610 -8.76 -11.98 17.34
CA ILE A 610 -8.07 -13.16 16.82
C ILE A 610 -9.09 -14.28 16.68
N ARG A 611 -9.45 -14.64 15.44
CA ARG A 611 -10.26 -15.82 15.13
C ARG A 611 -9.36 -16.97 14.71
N ASP A 612 -9.18 -17.96 15.55
CA ASP A 612 -8.19 -19.03 15.30
C ASP A 612 -8.61 -20.38 15.92
N SER A 613 -7.78 -21.42 15.76
CA SER A 613 -8.04 -22.76 16.26
C SER A 613 -8.24 -22.79 17.78
N LEU A 614 -9.24 -23.55 18.23
CA LEU A 614 -9.52 -23.78 19.65
C LEU A 614 -8.26 -24.27 20.41
N SER A 615 -7.42 -25.08 19.77
CA SER A 615 -6.17 -25.60 20.34
C SER A 615 -5.14 -24.55 20.73
N LEU A 616 -5.27 -23.31 20.25
CA LEU A 616 -4.36 -22.21 20.57
C LEU A 616 -4.90 -21.27 21.64
N MET A 617 -6.20 -21.31 21.95
CA MET A 617 -6.85 -20.27 22.75
C MET A 617 -6.25 -20.11 24.14
N ASP A 618 -5.91 -21.21 24.81
CA ASP A 618 -5.28 -21.17 26.14
C ASP A 618 -3.91 -20.46 26.08
N GLN A 619 -3.08 -20.81 25.09
CA GLN A 619 -1.76 -20.18 24.88
C GLN A 619 -1.90 -18.69 24.55
N LEU A 620 -2.86 -18.34 23.67
CA LEU A 620 -3.09 -16.94 23.27
C LEU A 620 -3.62 -16.10 24.42
N GLN A 621 -4.53 -16.64 25.24
CA GLN A 621 -5.07 -15.93 26.40
C GLN A 621 -4.01 -15.69 27.47
N GLN A 622 -3.15 -16.68 27.73
CA GLN A 622 -2.01 -16.52 28.63
C GLN A 622 -1.01 -15.49 28.10
N THR A 623 -0.71 -15.52 26.79
CA THR A 623 0.18 -14.54 26.14
C THR A 623 -0.40 -13.14 26.24
N ALA A 624 -1.70 -12.97 25.94
CA ALA A 624 -2.40 -11.71 26.08
C ALA A 624 -2.32 -11.16 27.52
N THR A 625 -2.45 -12.04 28.51
CA THR A 625 -2.31 -11.68 29.93
C THR A 625 -0.87 -11.27 30.25
N ALA A 626 0.13 -11.98 29.73
CA ALA A 626 1.55 -11.70 29.94
C ALA A 626 2.01 -10.36 29.34
N ILE A 627 1.42 -9.94 28.20
CA ILE A 627 1.64 -8.61 27.60
C ILE A 627 0.73 -7.52 28.19
N GLY A 628 -0.12 -7.85 29.15
CA GLY A 628 -0.95 -6.89 29.88
C GLY A 628 -2.27 -6.50 29.21
N TRP A 629 -2.75 -7.27 28.24
CA TRP A 629 -4.07 -7.08 27.65
C TRP A 629 -5.17 -7.72 28.51
N LYS A 630 -6.37 -7.15 28.43
CA LYS A 630 -7.57 -7.78 28.98
C LYS A 630 -8.22 -8.63 27.90
N ALA A 631 -8.18 -9.94 28.06
CA ALA A 631 -8.58 -10.90 27.03
C ALA A 631 -9.80 -11.75 27.42
N GLY A 632 -10.70 -11.97 26.47
CA GLY A 632 -11.87 -12.84 26.59
C GLY A 632 -12.01 -13.77 25.39
N VAL A 633 -12.23 -15.06 25.64
CA VAL A 633 -12.53 -16.05 24.60
C VAL A 633 -14.04 -16.12 24.42
N HIS A 634 -14.50 -16.06 23.17
CA HIS A 634 -15.91 -16.13 22.82
C HIS A 634 -16.13 -17.17 21.71
N ASP A 635 -17.36 -17.68 21.65
CA ASP A 635 -17.79 -18.54 20.56
C ASP A 635 -17.93 -17.75 19.25
N THR A 636 -17.75 -18.44 18.13
CA THR A 636 -18.07 -17.90 16.81
C THR A 636 -19.56 -18.09 16.52
N GLY A 637 -20.02 -17.59 15.37
CA GLY A 637 -21.39 -17.86 14.89
C GLY A 637 -21.69 -19.36 14.65
N GLU A 638 -20.65 -20.21 14.62
CA GLU A 638 -20.78 -21.68 14.49
C GLU A 638 -21.16 -22.37 15.82
N GLY A 639 -21.11 -21.65 16.95
CA GLY A 639 -21.53 -22.13 18.27
C GLY A 639 -20.43 -22.82 19.10
N PRO A 640 -20.79 -23.35 20.28
CA PRO A 640 -19.84 -23.81 21.29
C PRO A 640 -19.12 -25.12 20.95
N HIS A 641 -19.51 -25.82 19.89
CA HIS A 641 -18.83 -27.04 19.43
C HIS A 641 -17.90 -26.81 18.23
N ALA A 642 -17.75 -25.56 17.79
CA ALA A 642 -16.86 -25.22 16.68
C ALA A 642 -15.39 -25.51 17.04
N SER A 643 -14.58 -25.84 16.04
CA SER A 643 -13.12 -26.00 16.20
C SER A 643 -12.35 -24.67 16.22
N VAL A 644 -13.09 -23.56 16.11
CA VAL A 644 -12.59 -22.19 16.01
C VAL A 644 -13.21 -21.35 17.12
N ARG A 645 -12.43 -20.41 17.67
CA ARG A 645 -12.89 -19.42 18.66
C ARG A 645 -12.39 -18.05 18.30
N ILE A 646 -13.00 -17.04 18.93
CA ILE A 646 -12.54 -15.67 18.83
C ILE A 646 -12.01 -15.20 20.18
N LEU A 647 -10.74 -14.82 20.21
CA LEU A 647 -10.14 -14.10 21.32
C LEU A 647 -10.26 -12.61 21.05
N ILE A 648 -10.93 -11.90 21.96
CA ILE A 648 -11.07 -10.44 21.94
C ILE A 648 -10.18 -9.88 23.04
N CYS A 649 -9.27 -8.98 22.68
CA CYS A 649 -8.35 -8.37 23.64
C CYS A 649 -8.45 -6.84 23.59
N ASP A 650 -8.51 -6.21 24.77
CA ASP A 650 -8.41 -4.77 24.94
C ASP A 650 -7.03 -4.40 25.50
N LYS A 651 -6.35 -3.46 24.86
CA LYS A 651 -5.12 -2.86 25.38
C LYS A 651 -5.45 -1.67 26.28
N GLY A 652 -4.81 -1.60 27.45
CA GLY A 652 -4.97 -0.48 28.39
C GLY A 652 -4.60 0.87 27.76
N ILE A 653 -5.09 1.95 28.38
CA ILE A 653 -4.76 3.34 28.03
C ILE A 653 -3.41 3.73 28.62
#